data_AF-A0A382BHB8-F1
#
_entry.id   AF-A0A382BHB8-F1
#
_cell.length_a   1.000
_cell.length_b   1.000
_cell.length_c   1.000
_cell.angle_alpha   90.00
_cell.angle_beta   90.00
_cell.angle_gamma   90.00
#
_symmetry.space_group_name_H-M   'P 1'
#
loop_
_entity.id
_entity.type
_entity.pdbx_description
1 polymer ?
#
loop_
_entity_poly.entity_id
_entity_poly.type
_entity_poly.pdbx_seq_one_letter_code
_entity_poly.pdbx_strand_id
1 'polypeptide(L)'
;MHVAISAWIILTSLTIRAEELYVVGDSLSKYEINNTLHFDGFDDVDLGNPAQLQITGDMTIEMWIEPSGIGYRRNPYSKAVGGEGTIYIEESGTLSYYYGTDGGNHGPYQGVNSVVPLEPDIWQHIAIVRDLTNMELRWYINGQLTNSEVASYSAATSGTNHAFIGKGYVFKYDGEMDEFRIWNLARTQAEIQESMYTELIGIEDGLVAYYPMDVESGTTLTDLTPYTNHGTISGAEPVKRYRSVDCFFLSGDTECPFPTIQSAMLYAQAGDDILIREGRYSEHVEFNTQATEEKPIILKPFPGELVIMDGTIPILSDWEPYDNGGYTIYRTQVDSAAIAEMMGKEFTGIHQLFMDGRMMMPAQEVNFKNPMDPTTGTPTYPEPGTVWEVRPGVENQTNLLEHVDSPEEWSYDSTTMEVFLFPDDGQVPDGREIRGRVFDRILQMGERNIGAEYITFKGIEFFAGSFYLKDTEHITFEDCRFSFSSELDSEINMVSGGSHVVFRNCVFEYINGANVIRITRCDDALIENCYFHHNGWTSGTWEYINNDRSYDATFRYVTVENAMAPGIFVGMRSLTEYCLIRNLYDKLDGAGLQRNNAATYLSTTRYCWIINCPAINGVRFDSSPGGTYGKIHHVVSVRNRRGFRLKGDHHKVYHLTAYDSQTNDI
;
A
#
# COMPACT_ATOMS: atom_id res chain seq x y z
N MET A 1 6.15 57.88 25.78
CA MET A 1 6.53 56.65 26.50
C MET A 1 6.23 55.50 25.55
N HIS A 2 7.22 55.16 24.74
CA HIS A 2 7.16 54.11 23.72
C HIS A 2 7.30 52.75 24.39
N VAL A 3 6.43 51.80 24.03
CA VAL A 3 6.78 50.38 24.02
C VAL A 3 6.19 49.83 22.72
N ALA A 4 7.03 49.81 21.68
CA ALA A 4 6.82 48.98 20.51
C ALA A 4 7.24 47.56 20.89
N ILE A 5 6.31 46.61 20.87
CA ILE A 5 6.64 45.19 20.91
C ILE A 5 6.89 44.80 19.45
N SER A 6 8.15 44.91 19.05
CA SER A 6 8.68 44.33 17.83
C SER A 6 8.77 42.81 18.02
N ALA A 7 7.81 42.07 17.46
CA ALA A 7 7.97 40.64 17.25
C ALA A 7 8.93 40.44 16.09
N TRP A 8 10.19 40.18 16.42
CA TRP A 8 11.17 39.66 15.48
C TRP A 8 10.84 38.18 15.21
N ILE A 9 10.14 37.92 14.11
CA ILE A 9 10.16 36.61 13.47
C ILE A 9 11.52 36.50 12.80
N ILE A 10 12.48 35.90 13.50
CA ILE A 10 13.72 35.45 12.90
C ILE A 10 13.35 34.19 12.11
N LEU A 11 13.19 34.36 10.79
CA LEU A 11 13.22 33.29 9.81
C LEU A 11 14.62 32.69 9.80
N THR A 12 14.83 31.70 10.66
CA THR A 12 15.75 30.60 10.44
C THR A 12 14.99 29.34 10.77
N SER A 13 14.12 28.87 9.87
CA SER A 13 13.72 27.47 9.86
C SER A 13 14.92 26.67 9.36
N LEU A 14 15.91 26.48 10.22
CA LEU A 14 16.54 25.16 10.24
C LEU A 14 15.44 24.26 10.80
N THR A 15 14.61 23.72 9.92
CA THR A 15 13.69 22.65 10.30
C THR A 15 14.59 21.49 10.68
N ILE A 16 14.83 21.33 11.97
CA ILE A 16 15.42 20.11 12.52
C ILE A 16 14.35 19.05 12.23
N ARG A 17 14.47 18.37 11.10
CA ARG A 17 13.64 17.22 10.75
C ARG A 17 13.81 16.19 11.87
N ALA A 18 12.72 15.75 12.47
CA ALA A 18 12.78 14.71 13.49
C ALA A 18 13.28 13.41 12.83
N GLU A 19 14.28 12.76 13.44
CA GLU A 19 14.69 11.40 13.05
C GLU A 19 13.64 10.35 13.47
N GLU A 20 12.71 10.74 14.36
CA GLU A 20 11.55 9.97 14.78
C GLU A 20 10.26 10.58 14.20
N LEU A 21 9.53 9.79 13.41
CA LEU A 21 8.24 10.17 12.84
C LEU A 21 7.11 9.43 13.58
N TYR A 22 6.13 10.16 14.08
CA TYR A 22 5.02 9.63 14.86
C TYR A 22 3.80 9.38 13.98
N VAL A 23 3.20 8.20 14.08
CA VAL A 23 1.91 7.86 13.44
C VAL A 23 0.85 7.66 14.50
N VAL A 24 -0.28 8.38 14.43
CA VAL A 24 -1.35 8.35 15.43
C VAL A 24 -2.71 8.21 14.73
N GLY A 25 -3.30 7.01 14.73
CA GLY A 25 -4.57 6.77 14.01
C GLY A 25 -5.72 7.66 14.50
N ASP A 26 -5.85 7.84 15.81
CA ASP A 26 -6.91 8.66 16.43
C ASP A 26 -6.83 10.16 16.04
N SER A 27 -5.67 10.64 15.57
CA SER A 27 -5.56 12.03 15.13
C SER A 27 -6.27 12.28 13.80
N LEU A 28 -6.61 11.25 13.02
CA LEU A 28 -7.28 11.40 11.72
C LEU A 28 -8.52 12.29 11.81
N SER A 29 -9.31 12.16 12.89
CA SER A 29 -10.51 12.99 13.13
C SER A 29 -10.25 14.50 13.29
N LYS A 30 -8.99 14.91 13.46
CA LYS A 30 -8.56 16.31 13.59
C LYS A 30 -8.10 16.92 12.26
N TYR A 31 -7.93 16.10 11.23
CA TYR A 31 -7.49 16.53 9.91
C TYR A 31 -8.68 16.62 8.96
N GLU A 32 -8.74 17.72 8.22
CA GLU A 32 -9.42 17.80 6.94
C GLU A 32 -8.63 16.94 5.96
N ILE A 33 -9.36 16.08 5.23
CA ILE A 33 -8.79 15.20 4.21
C ILE A 33 -9.13 15.85 2.87
N ASN A 34 -8.11 16.20 2.10
CA ASN A 34 -8.27 16.64 0.72
C ASN A 34 -7.33 15.87 -0.21
N ASN A 35 -7.32 16.14 -1.52
CA ASN A 35 -6.35 15.53 -2.42
C ASN A 35 -5.38 16.54 -3.00
N THR A 36 -4.15 16.09 -3.26
CA THR A 36 -3.22 16.74 -4.17
C THR A 36 -3.11 15.92 -5.45
N LEU A 37 -2.58 16.52 -6.51
CA LEU A 37 -2.16 15.77 -7.69
C LEU A 37 -0.65 15.57 -7.69
N HIS A 38 -0.23 14.31 -7.76
CA HIS A 38 1.17 13.91 -7.95
C HIS A 38 1.48 13.82 -9.45
N PHE A 39 2.53 14.53 -9.88
CA PHE A 39 3.06 14.50 -11.24
C PHE A 39 4.42 13.79 -11.24
N ASP A 40 4.63 12.82 -12.13
CA ASP A 40 5.85 11.99 -12.17
C ASP A 40 6.91 12.44 -13.20
N GLY A 41 6.75 13.62 -13.79
CA GLY A 41 7.59 14.08 -14.91
C GLY A 41 7.17 13.59 -16.30
N PHE A 42 6.12 12.78 -16.40
CA PHE A 42 5.47 12.33 -17.64
C PHE A 42 3.98 12.67 -17.71
N ASP A 43 3.42 13.22 -16.64
CA ASP A 43 2.00 13.53 -16.49
C ASP A 43 1.59 14.94 -16.95
N ASP A 44 0.31 15.19 -17.21
CA ASP A 44 -0.24 16.54 -17.43
C ASP A 44 -1.75 16.64 -17.20
N VAL A 45 -2.25 17.86 -17.04
CA VAL A 45 -3.69 18.18 -17.11
C VAL A 45 -3.94 19.18 -18.23
N ASP A 46 -4.78 18.81 -19.20
CA ASP A 46 -5.21 19.67 -20.31
C ASP A 46 -6.46 20.47 -19.92
N LEU A 47 -6.35 21.80 -19.87
CA LEU A 47 -7.47 22.71 -19.55
C LEU A 47 -8.14 23.26 -20.82
N GLY A 48 -7.68 22.86 -22.01
CA GLY A 48 -8.19 23.34 -23.29
C GLY A 48 -7.84 24.80 -23.56
N ASN A 49 -8.64 25.45 -24.41
CA ASN A 49 -8.51 26.89 -24.73
C ASN A 49 -9.84 27.66 -24.55
N PRO A 50 -10.46 27.64 -23.35
CA PRO A 50 -11.69 28.39 -23.08
C PRO A 50 -11.42 29.90 -23.07
N ALA A 51 -12.45 30.69 -23.38
CA ALA A 51 -12.37 32.15 -23.47
C ALA A 51 -11.91 32.80 -22.15
N GLN A 52 -12.25 32.18 -21.02
CA GLN A 52 -11.90 32.61 -19.67
C GLN A 52 -10.40 32.54 -19.40
N LEU A 53 -9.68 31.62 -20.04
CA LEU A 53 -8.23 31.46 -19.92
C LEU A 53 -7.45 32.27 -20.97
N GLN A 54 -8.13 33.02 -21.85
CA GLN A 54 -7.53 33.91 -22.86
C GLN A 54 -7.24 35.31 -22.27
N ILE A 55 -6.54 35.34 -21.13
CA ILE A 55 -6.34 36.56 -20.34
C ILE A 55 -5.21 37.40 -20.95
N THR A 56 -5.55 38.56 -21.49
CA THR A 56 -4.60 39.47 -22.15
C THR A 56 -4.19 40.68 -21.29
N GLY A 57 -4.94 40.96 -20.22
CA GLY A 57 -4.70 42.07 -19.29
C GLY A 57 -4.08 41.61 -17.97
N ASP A 58 -4.57 42.18 -16.88
CA ASP A 58 -4.15 41.80 -15.53
C ASP A 58 -4.45 40.32 -15.25
N MET A 59 -3.54 39.65 -14.53
CA MET A 59 -3.65 38.22 -14.23
C MET A 59 -2.90 37.88 -12.96
N THR A 60 -3.43 36.93 -12.18
CA THR A 60 -2.69 36.26 -11.11
C THR A 60 -2.81 34.76 -11.29
N ILE A 61 -1.68 34.05 -11.29
CA ILE A 61 -1.65 32.58 -11.23
C ILE A 61 -1.02 32.21 -9.90
N GLU A 62 -1.70 31.38 -9.10
CA GLU A 62 -1.18 30.89 -7.83
C GLU A 62 -1.51 29.41 -7.61
N MET A 63 -0.67 28.74 -6.83
CA MET A 63 -0.78 27.32 -6.52
C MET A 63 0.12 26.97 -5.33
N TRP A 64 -0.23 25.92 -4.61
CA TRP A 64 0.71 25.19 -3.77
C TRP A 64 1.47 24.19 -4.64
N ILE A 65 2.79 24.11 -4.47
CA ILE A 65 3.63 23.10 -5.13
C ILE A 65 4.68 22.53 -4.18
N GLU A 66 5.03 21.26 -4.38
CA GLU A 66 6.14 20.56 -3.74
C GLU A 66 6.98 19.88 -4.83
N PRO A 67 8.03 20.53 -5.38
CA PRO A 67 8.83 19.91 -6.43
C PRO A 67 9.69 18.75 -5.87
N SER A 68 9.59 17.54 -6.43
CA SER A 68 10.40 16.36 -6.03
C SER A 68 11.91 16.52 -6.24
N GLY A 69 12.32 17.62 -6.89
CA GLY A 69 13.71 17.86 -7.22
C GLY A 69 13.93 19.15 -7.99
N ILE A 70 15.12 19.71 -7.81
CA ILE A 70 15.64 20.89 -8.52
C ILE A 70 16.83 20.45 -9.38
N GLY A 71 17.05 21.11 -10.52
CA GLY A 71 18.16 20.80 -11.44
C GLY A 71 17.73 20.54 -12.89
N TYR A 72 16.43 20.49 -13.14
CA TYR A 72 15.85 20.45 -14.49
C TYR A 72 14.86 21.60 -14.66
N ARG A 73 14.81 22.15 -15.88
CA ARG A 73 13.82 23.15 -16.24
C ARG A 73 12.45 22.50 -16.46
N ARG A 74 11.46 22.81 -15.61
CA ARG A 74 10.14 22.15 -15.60
C ARG A 74 8.99 23.14 -15.74
N ASN A 75 7.82 22.68 -16.20
CA ASN A 75 6.61 23.48 -16.42
C ASN A 75 5.47 23.18 -15.42
N PRO A 76 5.32 23.96 -14.34
CA PRO A 76 4.11 23.88 -13.51
C PRO A 76 2.84 24.32 -14.26
N TYR A 77 2.94 25.39 -15.06
CA TYR A 77 1.84 25.91 -15.87
C TYR A 77 2.34 26.47 -17.21
N SER A 78 1.58 26.24 -18.28
CA SER A 78 1.85 26.88 -19.56
C SER A 78 0.58 27.10 -20.38
N LYS A 79 0.48 28.28 -20.99
CA LYS A 79 -0.47 28.52 -22.10
C LYS A 79 0.27 28.99 -23.36
N ALA A 80 0.93 30.14 -23.29
CA ALA A 80 1.73 30.66 -24.40
C ALA A 80 2.87 31.54 -23.89
N VAL A 81 4.10 31.15 -24.21
CA VAL A 81 5.32 31.84 -23.77
C VAL A 81 5.36 33.29 -24.24
N GLY A 82 4.97 33.54 -25.50
CA GLY A 82 4.84 34.87 -26.07
C GLY A 82 3.42 35.38 -26.14
N GLY A 83 2.51 34.84 -25.33
CA GLY A 83 1.12 35.24 -25.25
C GLY A 83 0.69 35.44 -23.80
N GLU A 84 -0.32 34.68 -23.39
CA GLU A 84 -1.01 34.84 -22.12
C GLU A 84 -0.17 34.54 -20.88
N GLY A 85 0.81 33.64 -20.94
CA GLY A 85 1.57 33.26 -19.74
C GLY A 85 2.14 31.84 -19.77
N THR A 86 3.36 31.69 -19.27
CA THR A 86 3.99 30.40 -18.95
C THR A 86 4.89 30.56 -17.72
N ILE A 87 4.83 29.58 -16.81
CA ILE A 87 5.68 29.49 -15.62
C ILE A 87 6.69 28.35 -15.83
N TYR A 88 7.97 28.60 -15.55
CA TYR A 88 8.97 27.55 -15.41
C TYR A 88 9.57 27.53 -14.01
N ILE A 89 9.91 26.34 -13.53
CA ILE A 89 10.94 26.17 -12.50
C ILE A 89 12.25 26.02 -13.26
N GLU A 90 13.19 26.93 -13.05
CA GLU A 90 14.52 26.88 -13.68
C GLU A 90 15.41 25.82 -13.02
N GLU A 91 16.51 25.45 -13.69
CA GLU A 91 17.48 24.48 -13.14
C GLU A 91 18.04 24.91 -11.78
N SER A 92 18.08 26.22 -11.50
CA SER A 92 18.48 26.80 -10.22
C SER A 92 17.39 26.77 -9.14
N GLY A 93 16.17 26.34 -9.46
CA GLY A 93 15.00 26.35 -8.59
C GLY A 93 14.24 27.68 -8.55
N THR A 94 14.76 28.74 -9.18
CA THR A 94 14.03 30.01 -9.32
C THR A 94 12.86 29.86 -10.28
N LEU A 95 11.77 30.58 -10.02
CA LEU A 95 10.60 30.61 -10.89
C LEU A 95 10.80 31.63 -12.00
N SER A 96 10.45 31.32 -13.23
CA SER A 96 10.41 32.28 -14.31
C SER A 96 9.03 32.39 -14.92
N TYR A 97 8.67 33.61 -15.34
CA TYR A 97 7.40 33.88 -15.99
C TYR A 97 7.61 34.59 -17.33
N TYR A 98 6.88 34.11 -18.33
CA TYR A 98 6.95 34.58 -19.71
C TYR A 98 5.57 34.99 -20.19
N TYR A 99 5.47 36.16 -20.83
CA TYR A 99 4.29 36.61 -21.56
C TYR A 99 4.72 37.51 -22.72
N GLY A 100 3.84 37.75 -23.70
CA GLY A 100 4.20 38.55 -24.86
C GLY A 100 3.05 38.91 -25.79
N THR A 101 3.41 39.45 -26.95
CA THR A 101 2.45 39.95 -27.95
C THR A 101 2.36 39.07 -29.20
N ASP A 102 2.99 37.89 -29.20
CA ASP A 102 2.94 36.90 -30.30
C ASP A 102 1.65 36.06 -30.26
N GLY A 103 1.26 35.60 -29.06
CA GLY A 103 0.16 34.64 -28.88
C GLY A 103 0.55 33.17 -29.12
N GLY A 104 1.83 32.89 -29.36
CA GLY A 104 2.35 31.53 -29.52
C GLY A 104 3.50 31.22 -28.57
N ASN A 105 4.17 30.09 -28.81
CA ASN A 105 5.41 29.71 -28.11
C ASN A 105 6.66 30.29 -28.79
N HIS A 106 6.55 31.52 -29.30
CA HIS A 106 7.61 32.23 -29.99
C HIS A 106 7.63 33.71 -29.55
N GLY A 107 8.71 34.42 -29.90
CA GLY A 107 8.83 35.84 -29.59
C GLY A 107 8.04 36.74 -30.55
N PRO A 108 7.73 37.99 -30.17
CA PRO A 108 8.31 38.71 -29.02
C PRO A 108 7.65 38.38 -27.67
N TYR A 109 8.48 38.22 -26.63
CA TYR A 109 8.07 37.98 -25.24
C TYR A 109 9.03 38.64 -24.25
N GLN A 110 8.57 38.81 -23.01
CA GLN A 110 9.36 39.17 -21.84
C GLN A 110 9.43 37.96 -20.93
N GLY A 111 10.64 37.53 -20.56
CA GLY A 111 10.89 36.51 -19.55
C GLY A 111 11.60 37.12 -18.36
N VAL A 112 11.12 36.82 -17.15
CA VAL A 112 11.71 37.32 -15.90
C VAL A 112 11.77 36.19 -14.89
N ASN A 113 12.87 36.13 -14.13
CA ASN A 113 13.08 35.15 -13.09
C ASN A 113 12.81 35.77 -11.70
N SER A 114 12.36 34.95 -10.75
CA SER A 114 12.44 35.24 -9.32
C SER A 114 13.91 35.22 -8.87
N VAL A 115 14.15 35.74 -7.66
CA VAL A 115 15.49 35.75 -7.05
C VAL A 115 15.66 34.67 -5.98
N VAL A 116 14.55 34.19 -5.42
CA VAL A 116 14.52 33.14 -4.40
C VAL A 116 14.19 31.82 -5.08
N PRO A 117 15.04 30.78 -4.95
CA PRO A 117 14.74 29.46 -5.45
C PRO A 117 13.73 28.73 -4.55
N LEU A 118 13.00 27.80 -5.14
CA LEU A 118 12.24 26.79 -4.41
C LEU A 118 13.17 25.76 -3.80
N GLU A 119 12.71 25.13 -2.73
CA GLU A 119 13.37 24.02 -2.07
C GLU A 119 12.68 22.72 -2.52
N PRO A 120 13.44 21.65 -2.85
CA PRO A 120 12.84 20.37 -3.18
C PRO A 120 12.17 19.75 -1.95
N ASP A 121 11.14 18.92 -2.18
CA ASP A 121 10.46 18.10 -1.18
C ASP A 121 9.84 18.90 -0.02
N ILE A 122 9.49 20.18 -0.28
CA ILE A 122 8.84 21.08 0.66
C ILE A 122 7.71 21.84 -0.04
N TRP A 123 6.52 21.81 0.55
CA TRP A 123 5.38 22.59 0.07
C TRP A 123 5.64 24.09 0.17
N GLN A 124 5.45 24.79 -0.96
CA GLN A 124 5.57 26.23 -1.05
C GLN A 124 4.42 26.81 -1.89
N HIS A 125 3.83 27.90 -1.39
CA HIS A 125 2.83 28.64 -2.16
C HIS A 125 3.53 29.59 -3.11
N ILE A 126 3.21 29.52 -4.39
CA ILE A 126 3.72 30.46 -5.39
C ILE A 126 2.58 31.30 -5.94
N ALA A 127 2.82 32.58 -6.16
CA ALA A 127 1.91 33.44 -6.90
C ALA A 127 2.68 34.37 -7.83
N ILE A 128 2.27 34.45 -9.08
CA ILE A 128 2.82 35.35 -10.09
C ILE A 128 1.73 36.29 -10.55
N VAL A 129 1.95 37.59 -10.34
CA VAL A 129 1.01 38.66 -10.65
C VAL A 129 1.52 39.45 -11.85
N ARG A 130 0.71 39.54 -12.89
CA ARG A 130 0.88 40.45 -14.03
C ARG A 130 -0.11 41.60 -13.87
N ASP A 131 0.40 42.79 -13.58
CA ASP A 131 -0.38 44.04 -13.42
C ASP A 131 -0.02 44.97 -14.58
N LEU A 132 -0.71 44.82 -15.71
CA LEU A 132 -0.48 45.65 -16.90
C LEU A 132 -1.12 47.03 -16.76
N THR A 133 -2.08 47.20 -15.86
CA THR A 133 -2.60 48.51 -15.46
C THR A 133 -1.49 49.39 -14.89
N ASN A 134 -0.63 48.84 -14.02
CA ASN A 134 0.50 49.54 -13.42
C ASN A 134 1.86 49.25 -14.08
N MET A 135 1.87 48.40 -15.12
CA MET A 135 3.06 47.94 -15.83
C MET A 135 4.10 47.24 -14.93
N GLU A 136 3.65 46.33 -14.08
CA GLU A 136 4.47 45.62 -13.09
C GLU A 136 4.21 44.10 -13.11
N LEU A 137 5.27 43.31 -12.93
CA LEU A 137 5.22 41.86 -12.69
C LEU A 137 5.74 41.59 -11.27
N ARG A 138 5.07 40.72 -10.50
CA ARG A 138 5.44 40.42 -9.11
C ARG A 138 5.43 38.91 -8.85
N TRP A 139 6.37 38.44 -8.04
CA TRP A 139 6.49 37.05 -7.60
C TRP A 139 6.37 36.98 -6.10
N TYR A 140 5.56 36.05 -5.61
CA TYR A 140 5.41 35.74 -4.20
C TYR A 140 5.73 34.28 -3.94
N ILE A 141 6.50 34.02 -2.88
CA ILE A 141 6.73 32.67 -2.35
C ILE A 141 6.30 32.70 -0.88
N ASN A 142 5.41 31.79 -0.48
CA ASN A 142 4.80 31.74 0.86
C ASN A 142 4.19 33.09 1.28
N GLY A 143 3.53 33.75 0.31
CA GLY A 143 2.91 35.06 0.49
C GLY A 143 3.89 36.24 0.63
N GLN A 144 5.20 36.01 0.54
CA GLN A 144 6.21 37.08 0.62
C GLN A 144 6.68 37.50 -0.77
N LEU A 145 6.73 38.81 -1.04
CA LEU A 145 7.23 39.36 -2.29
C LEU A 145 8.73 39.01 -2.44
N THR A 146 9.07 38.27 -3.49
CA THR A 146 10.45 37.86 -3.78
C THR A 146 11.05 38.66 -4.93
N ASN A 147 10.25 39.06 -5.92
CA ASN A 147 10.71 39.90 -7.02
C ASN A 147 9.61 40.84 -7.52
N SER A 148 10.02 41.98 -8.08
CA SER A 148 9.18 42.87 -8.88
C SER A 148 9.97 43.44 -10.06
N GLU A 149 9.36 43.44 -11.24
CA GLU A 149 9.97 43.93 -12.47
C GLU A 149 8.98 44.72 -13.34
N VAL A 150 9.50 45.63 -14.17
CA VAL A 150 8.67 46.44 -15.07
C VAL A 150 8.17 45.58 -16.24
N ALA A 151 6.87 45.62 -16.50
CA ALA A 151 6.26 45.00 -17.66
C ALA A 151 6.71 45.71 -18.96
N SER A 152 7.16 44.95 -19.95
CA SER A 152 7.61 45.45 -21.25
C SER A 152 6.46 45.66 -22.24
N TYR A 153 5.33 45.00 -22.04
CA TYR A 153 4.15 45.09 -22.91
C TYR A 153 2.91 45.44 -22.09
N SER A 154 2.08 46.34 -22.62
CA SER A 154 0.85 46.79 -21.96
C SER A 154 -0.34 45.85 -22.16
N ALA A 155 -0.18 44.81 -22.96
CA ALA A 155 -1.14 43.74 -23.17
C ALA A 155 -0.40 42.48 -23.64
N ALA A 156 -0.91 41.31 -23.25
CA ALA A 156 -0.57 40.05 -23.90
C ALA A 156 -1.45 39.83 -25.15
N THR A 157 -1.00 38.94 -26.04
CA THR A 157 -1.83 38.45 -27.16
C THR A 157 -2.41 37.09 -26.79
N SER A 158 -3.71 36.90 -27.04
CA SER A 158 -4.32 35.58 -26.86
C SER A 158 -3.99 34.64 -28.01
N GLY A 159 -3.57 33.42 -27.65
CA GLY A 159 -3.18 32.35 -28.55
C GLY A 159 -4.27 31.30 -28.82
N THR A 160 -3.97 30.41 -29.77
CA THR A 160 -4.78 29.20 -29.99
C THR A 160 -4.33 28.01 -29.14
N ASN A 161 -3.26 28.16 -28.36
CA ASN A 161 -2.71 27.08 -27.54
C ASN A 161 -3.64 26.72 -26.38
N HIS A 162 -3.65 25.42 -26.05
CA HIS A 162 -4.26 24.96 -24.82
C HIS A 162 -3.47 25.45 -23.60
N ALA A 163 -4.16 25.67 -22.49
CA ALA A 163 -3.56 25.83 -21.18
C ALA A 163 -3.34 24.45 -20.56
N PHE A 164 -2.18 24.25 -19.95
CA PHE A 164 -1.80 23.00 -19.30
C PHE A 164 -1.31 23.25 -17.88
N ILE A 165 -1.62 22.31 -16.99
CA ILE A 165 -0.97 22.13 -15.70
C ILE A 165 0.04 20.98 -15.86
N GLY A 166 1.25 21.17 -15.36
CA GLY A 166 2.33 20.16 -15.40
C GLY A 166 3.04 20.00 -16.74
N LYS A 167 2.69 20.78 -17.78
CA LYS A 167 3.25 20.66 -19.14
C LYS A 167 3.40 21.99 -19.85
N GLY A 168 4.35 22.05 -20.77
CA GLY A 168 4.59 23.20 -21.62
C GLY A 168 5.67 22.93 -22.67
N TYR A 169 6.59 23.87 -22.82
CA TYR A 169 7.66 23.82 -23.82
C TYR A 169 8.91 23.04 -23.36
N VAL A 170 9.09 22.86 -22.05
CA VAL A 170 10.23 22.16 -21.45
C VAL A 170 9.78 20.83 -20.82
N PHE A 171 10.59 20.24 -19.94
CA PHE A 171 10.20 19.03 -19.22
C PHE A 171 8.94 19.27 -18.39
N LYS A 172 8.16 18.21 -18.23
CA LYS A 172 6.95 18.24 -17.42
C LYS A 172 7.29 18.42 -15.94
N TYR A 173 6.32 18.92 -15.20
CA TYR A 173 6.41 19.04 -13.76
C TYR A 173 6.54 17.66 -13.11
N ASP A 174 7.26 17.63 -11.99
CA ASP A 174 7.53 16.45 -11.18
C ASP A 174 7.50 16.93 -9.73
N GLY A 175 6.54 16.43 -8.98
CA GLY A 175 6.16 16.95 -7.67
C GLY A 175 4.66 16.93 -7.45
N GLU A 176 4.26 17.38 -6.27
CA GLU A 176 2.86 17.52 -5.90
C GLU A 176 2.35 18.95 -6.15
N MET A 177 1.09 19.07 -6.53
CA MET A 177 0.42 20.36 -6.71
C MET A 177 -0.96 20.35 -6.06
N ASP A 178 -1.35 21.50 -5.52
CA ASP A 178 -2.64 21.71 -4.89
C ASP A 178 -3.12 23.16 -5.11
N GLU A 179 -4.42 23.41 -4.96
CA GLU A 179 -5.02 24.75 -4.92
C GLU A 179 -4.67 25.65 -6.13
N PHE A 180 -4.68 25.10 -7.35
CA PHE A 180 -4.33 25.86 -8.54
C PHE A 180 -5.43 26.86 -8.92
N ARG A 181 -5.08 28.14 -8.99
CA ARG A 181 -6.01 29.25 -9.21
C ARG A 181 -5.50 30.18 -10.30
N ILE A 182 -6.43 30.64 -11.15
CA ILE A 182 -6.19 31.70 -12.12
C ILE A 182 -7.22 32.80 -11.92
N TRP A 183 -6.73 34.03 -11.74
CA TRP A 183 -7.52 35.24 -11.64
C TRP A 183 -7.29 36.14 -12.84
N ASN A 184 -8.33 36.82 -13.32
CA ASN A 184 -8.25 37.85 -14.36
C ASN A 184 -8.02 39.28 -13.78
N LEU A 185 -7.47 39.35 -12.56
CA LEU A 185 -7.13 40.57 -11.84
C LEU A 185 -5.71 40.45 -11.27
N ALA A 186 -5.07 41.61 -11.04
CA ALA A 186 -3.79 41.69 -10.37
C ALA A 186 -3.99 41.73 -8.84
N ARG A 187 -3.82 40.60 -8.17
CA ARG A 187 -4.01 40.50 -6.71
C ARG A 187 -2.87 41.19 -5.96
N THR A 188 -3.22 41.78 -4.83
CA THR A 188 -2.27 42.35 -3.88
C THR A 188 -1.66 41.27 -2.98
N GLN A 189 -0.51 41.58 -2.36
CA GLN A 189 0.12 40.68 -1.40
C GLN A 189 -0.82 40.31 -0.24
N ALA A 190 -1.61 41.28 0.24
CA ALA A 190 -2.53 41.07 1.36
C ALA A 190 -3.65 40.08 0.99
N GLU A 191 -4.24 40.22 -0.21
CA GLU A 191 -5.26 39.31 -0.71
C GLU A 191 -4.71 37.88 -0.89
N ILE A 192 -3.49 37.74 -1.42
CA ILE A 192 -2.81 36.45 -1.55
C ILE A 192 -2.64 35.81 -0.17
N GLN A 193 -2.06 36.54 0.79
CA GLN A 193 -1.84 36.05 2.17
C GLN A 193 -3.15 35.69 2.89
N GLU A 194 -4.24 36.39 2.62
CA GLU A 194 -5.55 36.14 3.22
C GLU A 194 -6.17 34.81 2.75
N SER A 195 -5.94 34.44 1.48
CA SER A 195 -6.62 33.29 0.86
C SER A 195 -5.73 32.08 0.56
N MET A 196 -4.40 32.19 0.65
CA MET A 196 -3.49 31.09 0.25
C MET A 196 -3.67 29.83 1.10
N TYR A 197 -4.28 29.95 2.27
CA TYR A 197 -4.53 28.88 3.22
C TYR A 197 -6.01 28.51 3.32
N THR A 198 -6.86 28.97 2.42
CA THR A 198 -8.31 28.77 2.52
C THR A 198 -8.82 28.20 1.22
N GLU A 199 -9.57 27.09 1.28
CA GLU A 199 -10.33 26.58 0.13
C GLU A 199 -11.36 27.62 -0.31
N LEU A 200 -11.43 27.86 -1.61
CA LEU A 200 -12.34 28.85 -2.19
C LEU A 200 -13.66 28.18 -2.57
N ILE A 201 -14.71 28.98 -2.73
CA ILE A 201 -16.02 28.47 -3.16
C ILE A 201 -16.25 28.62 -4.67
N GLY A 202 -15.27 29.15 -5.41
CA GLY A 202 -15.25 29.25 -6.86
C GLY A 202 -16.01 30.43 -7.45
N ILE A 203 -16.62 31.29 -6.62
CA ILE A 203 -17.44 32.44 -7.04
C ILE A 203 -16.84 33.80 -6.65
N GLU A 204 -15.58 33.82 -6.25
CA GLU A 204 -14.84 35.02 -5.91
C GLU A 204 -14.68 35.93 -7.13
N ASP A 205 -14.72 37.25 -6.90
CA ASP A 205 -14.62 38.22 -7.99
C ASP A 205 -13.27 38.13 -8.72
N GLY A 206 -13.33 37.94 -10.03
CA GLY A 206 -12.17 37.78 -10.89
C GLY A 206 -11.51 36.39 -10.89
N LEU A 207 -12.00 35.42 -10.13
CA LEU A 207 -11.55 34.03 -10.22
C LEU A 207 -12.12 33.38 -11.49
N VAL A 208 -11.25 32.91 -12.38
CA VAL A 208 -11.68 32.37 -13.69
C VAL A 208 -11.41 30.88 -13.88
N ALA A 209 -10.55 30.31 -13.04
CA ALA A 209 -10.41 28.86 -12.91
C ALA A 209 -9.90 28.53 -11.50
N TYR A 210 -10.48 27.50 -10.88
CA TYR A 210 -10.04 27.01 -9.58
C TYR A 210 -10.14 25.49 -9.52
N TYR A 211 -8.98 24.85 -9.31
CA TYR A 211 -8.86 23.41 -9.18
C TYR A 211 -8.25 23.12 -7.82
N PRO A 212 -9.04 22.59 -6.86
CA PRO A 212 -8.55 22.17 -5.56
C PRO A 212 -7.76 20.84 -5.64
N MET A 213 -7.51 20.31 -6.84
CA MET A 213 -6.85 19.02 -7.07
C MET A 213 -7.59 17.79 -6.53
N ASP A 214 -8.85 17.97 -6.15
CA ASP A 214 -9.76 16.89 -5.78
C ASP A 214 -10.30 16.12 -6.98
N VAL A 215 -9.97 14.82 -7.00
CA VAL A 215 -10.41 13.87 -8.02
C VAL A 215 -11.28 12.81 -7.37
N GLU A 216 -12.59 12.89 -7.58
CA GLU A 216 -13.53 11.88 -7.05
C GLU A 216 -13.38 10.53 -7.78
N SER A 217 -13.26 10.55 -9.12
CA SER A 217 -12.98 9.38 -9.94
C SER A 217 -12.69 9.74 -11.41
N GLY A 218 -11.96 8.86 -12.11
CA GLY A 218 -11.69 9.00 -13.54
C GLY A 218 -10.62 10.03 -13.86
N THR A 219 -10.68 10.61 -15.06
CA THR A 219 -9.64 11.51 -15.60
C THR A 219 -10.08 12.97 -15.66
N THR A 220 -11.11 13.37 -14.90
CA THR A 220 -11.63 14.74 -14.93
C THR A 220 -11.21 15.49 -13.68
N LEU A 221 -10.51 16.62 -13.85
CA LEU A 221 -10.20 17.55 -12.77
C LEU A 221 -11.21 18.69 -12.76
N THR A 222 -12.00 18.80 -11.70
CA THR A 222 -13.14 19.72 -11.65
C THR A 222 -12.69 21.16 -11.39
N ASP A 223 -12.91 22.05 -12.36
CA ASP A 223 -12.99 23.50 -12.12
C ASP A 223 -14.24 23.85 -11.29
N LEU A 224 -14.04 24.37 -10.07
CA LEU A 224 -15.13 24.76 -9.15
C LEU A 224 -15.79 26.11 -9.52
N THR A 225 -15.25 26.85 -10.49
CA THR A 225 -15.90 28.09 -10.93
C THR A 225 -17.16 27.81 -11.76
N PRO A 226 -18.09 28.79 -11.88
CA PRO A 226 -19.25 28.69 -12.78
C PRO A 226 -18.90 28.53 -14.27
N TYR A 227 -17.62 28.63 -14.64
CA TYR A 227 -17.17 28.52 -16.03
C TYR A 227 -16.91 27.08 -16.45
N THR A 228 -16.79 26.13 -15.52
CA THR A 228 -16.70 24.69 -15.80
C THR A 228 -15.54 24.34 -16.77
N ASN A 229 -14.40 25.00 -16.63
CA ASN A 229 -13.21 24.71 -17.44
C ASN A 229 -12.51 23.43 -16.96
N HIS A 230 -13.25 22.34 -16.79
CA HIS A 230 -12.72 21.09 -16.24
C HIS A 230 -11.50 20.60 -17.03
N GLY A 231 -10.46 20.18 -16.31
CA GLY A 231 -9.24 19.64 -16.87
C GLY A 231 -9.37 18.16 -17.20
N THR A 232 -8.62 17.70 -18.19
CA THR A 232 -8.44 16.26 -18.48
C THR A 232 -7.08 15.80 -17.98
N ILE A 233 -7.07 14.92 -16.99
CA ILE A 233 -5.87 14.33 -16.38
C ILE A 233 -5.29 13.26 -17.33
N SER A 234 -3.98 13.29 -17.50
CA SER A 234 -3.19 12.29 -18.21
C SER A 234 -2.05 11.82 -17.32
N GLY A 235 -2.28 10.75 -16.55
CA GLY A 235 -1.27 10.03 -15.76
C GLY A 235 -1.04 10.55 -14.34
N ALA A 236 -1.35 11.82 -14.04
CA ALA A 236 -1.20 12.36 -12.69
C ALA A 236 -2.16 11.66 -11.73
N GLU A 237 -1.68 11.26 -10.56
CA GLU A 237 -2.43 10.45 -9.59
C GLU A 237 -2.86 11.31 -8.39
N PRO A 238 -4.11 11.17 -7.91
CA PRO A 238 -4.55 11.83 -6.69
C PRO A 238 -3.89 11.21 -5.46
N VAL A 239 -3.38 12.04 -4.56
CA VAL A 239 -2.76 11.65 -3.30
C VAL A 239 -3.53 12.31 -2.15
N LYS A 240 -3.91 11.53 -1.12
CA LYS A 240 -4.59 12.08 0.06
C LYS A 240 -3.66 13.00 0.84
N ARG A 241 -4.11 14.22 1.07
CA ARG A 241 -3.48 15.23 1.93
C ARG A 241 -4.24 15.35 3.24
N TYR A 242 -3.52 15.43 4.34
CA TYR A 242 -4.08 15.66 5.67
C TYR A 242 -3.67 17.04 6.17
N ARG A 243 -4.66 17.86 6.53
CA ARG A 243 -4.42 19.23 6.99
C ARG A 243 -5.28 19.58 8.20
N SER A 244 -4.73 20.32 9.15
CA SER A 244 -5.50 20.93 10.25
C SER A 244 -5.03 22.35 10.53
N VAL A 245 -5.78 23.09 11.35
CA VAL A 245 -5.40 24.47 11.75
C VAL A 245 -4.05 24.50 12.48
N ASP A 246 -3.79 23.50 13.31
CA ASP A 246 -2.55 23.38 14.09
C ASP A 246 -1.43 22.68 13.32
N CYS A 247 -1.78 21.99 12.22
CA CYS A 247 -0.82 21.34 11.35
C CYS A 247 -1.22 21.47 9.88
N PHE A 248 -0.69 22.52 9.26
CA PHE A 248 -0.92 22.76 7.84
C PHE A 248 -0.14 21.77 6.95
N PHE A 249 1.08 21.41 7.37
CA PHE A 249 1.92 20.44 6.69
C PHE A 249 2.36 19.38 7.69
N LEU A 250 2.13 18.11 7.36
CA LEU A 250 2.54 17.00 8.22
C LEU A 250 4.05 17.02 8.40
N SER A 251 4.51 17.09 9.65
CA SER A 251 5.93 17.06 10.00
C SER A 251 6.35 15.74 10.64
N GLY A 252 5.39 14.94 11.10
CA GLY A 252 5.63 13.69 11.81
C GLY A 252 6.16 13.87 13.22
N ASP A 253 6.21 15.08 13.77
CA ASP A 253 6.61 15.29 15.17
C ASP A 253 5.41 15.06 16.12
N THR A 254 5.63 15.23 17.42
CA THR A 254 4.57 15.00 18.42
C THR A 254 3.44 16.04 18.39
N GLU A 255 3.69 17.22 17.83
CA GLU A 255 2.69 18.30 17.68
C GLU A 255 1.88 18.10 16.39
N CYS A 256 2.53 17.59 15.33
CA CYS A 256 1.86 17.14 14.12
C CYS A 256 2.28 15.72 13.67
N PRO A 257 1.69 14.69 14.29
CA PRO A 257 1.92 13.32 13.86
C PRO A 257 1.23 13.03 12.51
N PHE A 258 1.72 12.02 11.81
CA PHE A 258 1.03 11.46 10.65
C PHE A 258 -0.24 10.71 11.09
N PRO A 259 -1.39 10.91 10.44
CA PRO A 259 -2.62 10.19 10.79
C PRO A 259 -2.65 8.76 10.26
N THR A 260 -1.85 8.43 9.23
CA THR A 260 -1.79 7.09 8.63
C THR A 260 -0.36 6.65 8.37
N ILE A 261 -0.13 5.33 8.26
CA ILE A 261 1.17 4.76 7.93
C ILE A 261 1.58 5.16 6.51
N GLN A 262 0.64 5.17 5.56
CA GLN A 262 0.88 5.66 4.19
C GLN A 262 1.43 7.07 4.20
N SER A 263 0.80 7.99 4.95
CA SER A 263 1.25 9.38 5.01
C SER A 263 2.67 9.48 5.59
N ALA A 264 3.01 8.74 6.63
CA ALA A 264 4.40 8.72 7.13
C ALA A 264 5.40 8.21 6.09
N MET A 265 5.02 7.17 5.32
CA MET A 265 5.90 6.59 4.31
C MET A 265 6.14 7.50 3.10
N LEU A 266 5.18 8.38 2.76
CA LEU A 266 5.37 9.40 1.72
C LEU A 266 6.48 10.41 2.08
N TYR A 267 6.64 10.72 3.37
CA TYR A 267 7.62 11.69 3.85
C TYR A 267 8.88 11.06 4.46
N ALA A 268 8.94 9.74 4.57
CA ALA A 268 10.07 9.02 5.15
C ALA A 268 11.33 9.14 4.27
N GLN A 269 12.48 9.30 4.92
CA GLN A 269 13.80 9.35 4.30
C GLN A 269 14.73 8.33 4.99
N ALA A 270 15.82 8.00 4.32
CA ALA A 270 16.83 7.07 4.84
C ALA A 270 17.32 7.48 6.23
N GLY A 271 17.11 6.61 7.22
CA GLY A 271 17.54 6.76 8.61
C GLY A 271 16.41 7.04 9.60
N ASP A 272 15.17 7.20 9.12
CA ASP A 272 14.03 7.50 9.99
C ASP A 272 13.53 6.27 10.77
N ASP A 273 13.18 6.52 12.04
CA ASP A 273 12.38 5.64 12.88
C ASP A 273 10.91 6.08 12.83
N ILE A 274 10.02 5.24 12.31
CA ILE A 274 8.57 5.48 12.30
C ILE A 274 7.94 4.78 13.50
N LEU A 275 7.54 5.59 14.49
CA LEU A 275 6.90 5.16 15.74
C LEU A 275 5.38 5.22 15.62
N ILE A 276 4.76 4.05 15.55
CA ILE A 276 3.31 3.93 15.33
C ILE A 276 2.61 3.71 16.68
N ARG A 277 1.65 4.58 17.02
CA ARG A 277 0.87 4.44 18.26
C ARG A 277 -0.15 3.30 18.17
N GLU A 278 -0.64 2.88 19.33
CA GLU A 278 -1.67 1.84 19.46
C GLU A 278 -2.85 2.12 18.52
N GLY A 279 -3.25 1.11 17.75
CA GLY A 279 -4.35 1.27 16.83
C GLY A 279 -4.47 0.19 15.76
N ARG A 280 -5.61 0.25 15.08
CA ARG A 280 -5.97 -0.56 13.93
C ARG A 280 -6.01 0.36 12.70
N TYR A 281 -5.05 0.18 11.81
CA TYR A 281 -4.79 1.04 10.66
C TYR A 281 -5.35 0.36 9.41
N SER A 282 -6.58 0.73 9.05
CA SER A 282 -7.29 0.19 7.90
C SER A 282 -6.95 0.93 6.61
N GLU A 283 -5.79 0.60 6.03
CA GLU A 283 -5.25 1.29 4.86
C GLU A 283 -4.48 0.35 3.94
N HIS A 284 -4.35 0.74 2.67
CA HIS A 284 -3.40 0.16 1.74
C HIS A 284 -2.11 0.99 1.78
N VAL A 285 -1.01 0.38 2.22
CA VAL A 285 0.29 1.06 2.28
C VAL A 285 1.14 0.67 1.08
N GLU A 286 1.48 1.66 0.27
CA GLU A 286 2.33 1.53 -0.91
C GLU A 286 3.46 2.56 -0.91
N PHE A 287 4.71 2.09 -1.09
CA PHE A 287 5.87 2.95 -1.22
C PHE A 287 7.07 2.23 -1.85
N ASN A 288 8.01 3.02 -2.38
CA ASN A 288 9.24 2.53 -3.03
C ASN A 288 10.51 3.20 -2.48
N THR A 289 10.47 3.72 -1.25
CA THR A 289 11.55 4.50 -0.62
C THR A 289 12.87 3.72 -0.59
N GLN A 290 13.96 4.40 -0.93
CA GLN A 290 15.31 3.86 -0.93
C GLN A 290 16.05 4.31 0.34
N ALA A 291 16.47 3.35 1.17
CA ALA A 291 17.32 3.60 2.33
C ALA A 291 18.69 2.93 2.14
N THR A 292 19.58 3.00 3.15
CA THR A 292 20.90 2.33 3.08
C THR A 292 21.16 1.50 4.33
N GLU A 293 22.15 0.60 4.30
CA GLU A 293 22.54 -0.21 5.46
C GLU A 293 22.86 0.67 6.70
N GLU A 294 23.53 1.80 6.50
CA GLU A 294 23.88 2.74 7.59
C GLU A 294 22.71 3.60 8.06
N LYS A 295 21.67 3.72 7.24
CA LYS A 295 20.50 4.58 7.46
C LYS A 295 19.22 3.86 7.00
N PRO A 296 18.85 2.73 7.64
CA PRO A 296 17.63 2.03 7.30
C PRO A 296 16.41 2.84 7.74
N ILE A 297 15.25 2.54 7.16
CA ILE A 297 13.95 3.00 7.69
C ILE A 297 13.35 1.88 8.53
N ILE A 298 12.92 2.21 9.75
CA ILE A 298 12.39 1.21 10.69
C ILE A 298 10.98 1.61 11.14
N LEU A 299 10.00 0.79 10.80
CA LEU A 299 8.62 0.91 11.29
C LEU A 299 8.42 0.01 12.50
N LYS A 300 7.98 0.59 13.62
CA LYS A 300 7.75 -0.14 14.87
C LYS A 300 6.64 0.50 15.72
N PRO A 301 5.90 -0.30 16.52
CA PRO A 301 5.02 0.23 17.54
C PRO A 301 5.78 1.11 18.53
N PHE A 302 5.08 2.11 19.05
CA PHE A 302 5.52 2.80 20.25
C PHE A 302 5.66 1.79 21.40
N PRO A 303 6.67 1.92 22.28
CA PRO A 303 6.99 0.86 23.25
C PRO A 303 5.79 0.44 24.12
N GLY A 304 5.42 -0.84 24.02
CA GLY A 304 4.34 -1.45 24.80
C GLY A 304 2.94 -1.34 24.16
N GLU A 305 2.83 -0.74 22.99
CA GLU A 305 1.58 -0.58 22.25
C GLU A 305 1.43 -1.65 21.16
N LEU A 306 0.18 -1.99 20.82
CA LEU A 306 -0.17 -2.94 19.77
C LEU A 306 -0.58 -2.19 18.51
N VAL A 307 0.04 -2.53 17.37
CA VAL A 307 -0.26 -1.95 16.07
C VAL A 307 -0.71 -3.05 15.12
N ILE A 308 -1.89 -2.86 14.54
CA ILE A 308 -2.48 -3.76 13.55
C ILE A 308 -2.61 -2.99 12.23
N MET A 309 -1.91 -3.43 11.19
CA MET A 309 -2.21 -3.09 9.80
C MET A 309 -3.35 -3.99 9.32
N ASP A 310 -4.51 -3.42 9.04
CA ASP A 310 -5.78 -4.14 8.95
C ASP A 310 -6.41 -4.04 7.55
N GLY A 311 -6.61 -5.17 6.89
CA GLY A 311 -7.28 -5.23 5.59
C GLY A 311 -8.80 -5.19 5.65
N THR A 312 -9.37 -4.98 6.84
CA THR A 312 -10.82 -4.87 7.06
C THR A 312 -11.30 -3.47 7.37
N ILE A 313 -12.57 -3.21 7.05
CA ILE A 313 -13.32 -1.98 7.37
C ILE A 313 -14.58 -2.36 8.17
N PRO A 314 -15.00 -1.56 9.17
CA PRO A 314 -16.22 -1.82 9.93
C PRO A 314 -17.47 -1.67 9.07
N ILE A 315 -18.44 -2.57 9.27
CA ILE A 315 -19.79 -2.48 8.71
C ILE A 315 -20.65 -1.72 9.73
N LEU A 316 -21.02 -0.48 9.40
CA LEU A 316 -21.69 0.44 10.32
C LEU A 316 -23.22 0.41 10.24
N SER A 317 -23.77 -0.30 9.27
CA SER A 317 -25.21 -0.44 9.06
C SER A 317 -25.88 -1.30 10.13
N ASP A 318 -27.12 -0.96 10.49
CA ASP A 318 -27.93 -1.74 11.44
C ASP A 318 -28.24 -3.15 10.89
N TRP A 319 -28.32 -4.14 11.78
CA TRP A 319 -28.65 -5.51 11.41
C TRP A 319 -30.11 -5.81 11.72
N GLU A 320 -30.77 -6.55 10.83
CA GLU A 320 -32.15 -7.00 11.05
C GLU A 320 -32.28 -8.53 10.94
N PRO A 321 -33.17 -9.15 11.74
CA PRO A 321 -33.45 -10.58 11.60
C PRO A 321 -33.99 -10.93 10.22
N TYR A 322 -33.55 -12.06 9.68
CA TYR A 322 -33.95 -12.61 8.40
C TYR A 322 -34.24 -14.12 8.54
N ASP A 323 -35.36 -14.58 7.97
CA ASP A 323 -35.71 -16.00 7.93
C ASP A 323 -35.14 -16.65 6.69
N ASN A 324 -34.09 -17.46 6.86
CA ASN A 324 -33.47 -18.24 5.79
C ASN A 324 -33.90 -19.70 5.91
N GLY A 325 -35.04 -20.05 5.30
CA GLY A 325 -35.50 -21.44 5.27
C GLY A 325 -35.80 -22.06 6.63
N GLY A 326 -36.15 -21.25 7.64
CA GLY A 326 -36.40 -21.69 9.02
C GLY A 326 -35.25 -21.41 9.99
N TYR A 327 -34.11 -20.93 9.50
CA TYR A 327 -33.03 -20.38 10.33
C TYR A 327 -33.22 -18.89 10.53
N THR A 328 -33.11 -18.42 11.78
CA THR A 328 -33.06 -16.98 12.06
C THR A 328 -31.62 -16.51 11.94
N ILE A 329 -31.32 -15.87 10.83
CA ILE A 329 -30.04 -15.21 10.58
C ILE A 329 -30.24 -13.69 10.64
N TYR A 330 -29.20 -12.91 10.38
CA TYR A 330 -29.28 -11.46 10.31
C TYR A 330 -28.79 -10.97 8.96
N ARG A 331 -29.31 -9.84 8.52
CA ARG A 331 -28.83 -9.18 7.31
C ARG A 331 -28.59 -7.70 7.55
N THR A 332 -27.71 -7.13 6.73
CA THR A 332 -27.51 -5.69 6.66
C THR A 332 -27.12 -5.25 5.25
N GLN A 333 -27.38 -3.97 4.96
CA GLN A 333 -27.02 -3.33 3.70
C GLN A 333 -25.60 -2.75 3.81
N VAL A 334 -24.74 -3.06 2.86
CA VAL A 334 -23.41 -2.46 2.77
C VAL A 334 -23.51 -1.08 2.14
N ASP A 335 -23.04 -0.05 2.83
CA ASP A 335 -22.84 1.28 2.27
C ASP A 335 -21.51 1.32 1.50
N SER A 336 -21.57 0.97 0.22
CA SER A 336 -20.39 0.90 -0.64
C SER A 336 -19.70 2.25 -0.83
N ALA A 337 -20.44 3.37 -0.74
CA ALA A 337 -19.87 4.71 -0.86
C ALA A 337 -19.06 5.07 0.39
N ALA A 338 -19.63 4.85 1.58
CA ALA A 338 -18.92 5.08 2.84
C ALA A 338 -17.68 4.19 2.97
N ILE A 339 -17.76 2.92 2.53
CA ILE A 339 -16.60 2.03 2.52
C ILE A 339 -15.55 2.48 1.52
N ALA A 340 -15.92 2.87 0.29
CA ALA A 340 -14.97 3.36 -0.71
C ALA A 340 -14.24 4.63 -0.23
N GLU A 341 -14.94 5.53 0.45
CA GLU A 341 -14.36 6.74 1.07
C GLU A 341 -13.30 6.38 2.13
N MET A 342 -13.65 5.47 3.06
CA MET A 342 -12.71 4.96 4.07
C MET A 342 -11.51 4.26 3.43
N MET A 343 -11.74 3.48 2.38
CA MET A 343 -10.68 2.78 1.64
C MET A 343 -9.78 3.73 0.86
N GLY A 344 -10.28 4.90 0.44
CA GLY A 344 -9.62 5.78 -0.51
C GLY A 344 -9.49 5.18 -1.92
N LYS A 345 -10.31 4.18 -2.26
CA LYS A 345 -10.32 3.52 -3.58
C LYS A 345 -11.67 2.85 -3.81
N GLU A 346 -11.88 2.34 -5.02
CA GLU A 346 -13.10 1.62 -5.39
C GLU A 346 -13.34 0.39 -4.49
N PHE A 347 -14.57 0.24 -4.01
CA PHE A 347 -15.03 -0.92 -3.26
C PHE A 347 -15.45 -2.05 -4.22
N THR A 348 -14.79 -3.20 -4.11
CA THR A 348 -15.01 -4.35 -5.01
C THR A 348 -15.84 -5.47 -4.37
N GLY A 349 -15.94 -5.50 -3.04
CA GLY A 349 -16.70 -6.51 -2.30
C GLY A 349 -16.12 -6.81 -0.92
N ILE A 350 -16.73 -7.78 -0.25
CA ILE A 350 -16.27 -8.33 1.04
C ILE A 350 -15.77 -9.75 0.80
N HIS A 351 -14.52 -10.02 1.17
CA HIS A 351 -13.87 -11.31 0.90
C HIS A 351 -13.78 -12.23 2.13
N GLN A 352 -13.80 -11.64 3.33
CA GLN A 352 -13.85 -12.32 4.62
C GLN A 352 -14.67 -11.45 5.59
N LEU A 353 -15.35 -12.06 6.56
CA LEU A 353 -16.14 -11.35 7.55
C LEU A 353 -15.68 -11.73 8.96
N PHE A 354 -15.63 -10.75 9.86
CA PHE A 354 -15.18 -10.93 11.23
C PHE A 354 -16.21 -10.34 12.20
N MET A 355 -16.49 -11.04 13.29
CA MET A 355 -17.30 -10.56 14.41
C MET A 355 -16.45 -10.59 15.69
N ASP A 356 -16.21 -9.43 16.30
CA ASP A 356 -15.31 -9.24 17.46
C ASP A 356 -13.93 -9.91 17.26
N GLY A 357 -13.38 -9.79 16.04
CA GLY A 357 -12.09 -10.37 15.67
C GLY A 357 -12.11 -11.87 15.35
N ARG A 358 -13.22 -12.57 15.56
CA ARG A 358 -13.39 -13.97 15.14
C ARG A 358 -13.81 -14.01 13.68
N MET A 359 -13.09 -14.79 12.86
CA MET A 359 -13.47 -15.01 11.46
C MET A 359 -14.75 -15.82 11.37
N MET A 360 -15.72 -15.32 10.60
CA MET A 360 -16.95 -16.01 10.26
C MET A 360 -16.72 -16.88 9.02
N MET A 361 -17.32 -18.06 9.00
CA MET A 361 -17.15 -19.04 7.94
C MET A 361 -17.94 -18.62 6.69
N PRO A 362 -17.31 -18.44 5.52
CA PRO A 362 -18.07 -18.20 4.29
C PRO A 362 -18.96 -19.41 4.01
N ALA A 363 -20.22 -19.20 3.62
CA ALA A 363 -21.25 -20.24 3.50
C ALA A 363 -20.84 -21.45 2.65
N GLN A 364 -21.15 -22.66 3.13
CA GLN A 364 -20.60 -23.91 2.58
C GLN A 364 -21.65 -24.97 2.26
N GLU A 365 -21.39 -25.83 1.26
CA GLU A 365 -22.23 -27.01 1.03
C GLU A 365 -22.11 -28.05 2.16
N VAL A 366 -20.92 -28.19 2.73
CA VAL A 366 -20.62 -29.10 3.83
C VAL A 366 -19.98 -28.34 4.98
N ASN A 367 -20.73 -28.24 6.08
CA ASN A 367 -20.33 -27.51 7.28
C ASN A 367 -19.29 -28.27 8.11
N PHE A 368 -18.38 -27.51 8.71
CA PHE A 368 -17.44 -27.98 9.71
C PHE A 368 -17.18 -26.90 10.76
N LYS A 369 -16.71 -27.34 11.92
CA LYS A 369 -16.29 -26.48 13.02
C LYS A 369 -15.21 -25.49 12.54
N ASN A 370 -15.35 -24.24 12.95
CA ASN A 370 -14.44 -23.16 12.61
C ASN A 370 -12.96 -23.56 12.87
N PRO A 371 -12.08 -23.50 11.84
CA PRO A 371 -10.68 -23.90 11.96
C PRO A 371 -9.84 -23.07 12.95
N MET A 372 -10.36 -21.92 13.41
CA MET A 372 -9.76 -21.15 14.50
C MET A 372 -9.85 -21.87 15.85
N ASP A 373 -10.80 -22.79 16.02
CA ASP A 373 -10.97 -23.50 17.27
C ASP A 373 -9.86 -24.52 17.50
N PRO A 374 -9.36 -24.65 18.74
CA PRO A 374 -8.37 -25.67 19.07
C PRO A 374 -8.87 -27.06 18.68
N THR A 375 -8.01 -27.81 17.99
CA THR A 375 -8.23 -29.24 17.74
C THR A 375 -7.24 -30.08 18.54
N THR A 376 -7.72 -31.23 19.02
CA THR A 376 -6.84 -32.27 19.60
C THR A 376 -6.61 -33.45 18.64
N GLY A 377 -7.23 -33.38 17.45
CA GLY A 377 -7.11 -34.36 16.40
C GLY A 377 -5.70 -34.42 15.79
N THR A 378 -5.42 -35.52 15.10
CA THR A 378 -4.20 -35.70 14.31
C THR A 378 -4.56 -36.15 12.90
N PRO A 379 -3.68 -36.06 11.89
CA PRO A 379 -4.01 -36.54 10.53
C PRO A 379 -4.44 -38.00 10.42
N THR A 380 -4.05 -38.85 11.38
CA THR A 380 -4.46 -40.26 11.44
C THR A 380 -5.78 -40.45 12.21
N TYR A 381 -6.08 -39.56 13.15
CA TYR A 381 -7.28 -39.58 13.99
C TYR A 381 -7.82 -38.14 14.08
N PRO A 382 -8.44 -37.62 13.01
CA PRO A 382 -8.95 -36.26 13.01
C PRO A 382 -10.12 -36.15 13.99
N GLU A 383 -10.31 -34.96 14.56
CA GLU A 383 -11.44 -34.69 15.44
C GLU A 383 -12.74 -34.61 14.63
N PRO A 384 -13.81 -35.30 15.04
CA PRO A 384 -15.06 -35.30 14.28
C PRO A 384 -15.63 -33.90 14.04
N GLY A 385 -16.16 -33.66 12.84
CA GLY A 385 -16.77 -32.39 12.45
C GLY A 385 -15.80 -31.23 12.21
N THR A 386 -14.50 -31.45 12.29
CA THR A 386 -13.49 -30.43 11.94
C THR A 386 -13.11 -30.49 10.46
N VAL A 387 -12.55 -29.41 9.93
CA VAL A 387 -11.99 -29.37 8.57
C VAL A 387 -10.97 -30.49 8.32
N TRP A 388 -10.28 -30.93 9.37
CA TRP A 388 -9.28 -31.98 9.35
C TRP A 388 -9.85 -33.38 9.05
N GLU A 389 -11.10 -33.61 9.47
CA GLU A 389 -11.87 -34.82 9.14
C GLU A 389 -12.53 -34.67 7.77
N VAL A 390 -13.28 -33.58 7.57
CA VAL A 390 -14.13 -33.35 6.40
C VAL A 390 -13.31 -33.25 5.11
N ARG A 391 -12.18 -32.52 5.15
CA ARG A 391 -11.27 -32.32 4.01
C ARG A 391 -12.01 -31.80 2.77
N PRO A 392 -12.66 -30.64 2.87
CA PRO A 392 -13.40 -30.06 1.76
C PRO A 392 -12.47 -29.76 0.57
N GLY A 393 -13.01 -29.80 -0.65
CA GLY A 393 -12.39 -29.17 -1.81
C GLY A 393 -12.65 -27.66 -1.83
N VAL A 394 -12.06 -26.95 -2.78
CA VAL A 394 -12.25 -25.50 -2.95
C VAL A 394 -13.71 -25.15 -3.33
N GLU A 395 -14.39 -26.07 -4.01
CA GLU A 395 -15.79 -25.96 -4.41
C GLU A 395 -16.77 -25.93 -3.24
N ASN A 396 -16.37 -26.36 -2.04
CA ASN A 396 -17.24 -26.39 -0.86
C ASN A 396 -17.65 -24.99 -0.41
N GLN A 397 -16.79 -23.98 -0.64
CA GLN A 397 -17.04 -22.61 -0.24
C GLN A 397 -17.84 -21.89 -1.33
N THR A 398 -19.15 -21.82 -1.14
CA THR A 398 -20.07 -21.32 -2.17
C THR A 398 -20.40 -19.84 -2.03
N ASN A 399 -20.33 -19.32 -0.80
CA ASN A 399 -20.76 -17.96 -0.46
C ASN A 399 -22.22 -17.66 -0.88
N LEU A 400 -23.07 -18.69 -0.97
CA LEU A 400 -24.49 -18.56 -1.35
C LEU A 400 -25.37 -18.47 -0.10
N LEU A 401 -26.36 -17.57 -0.12
CA LEU A 401 -27.33 -17.42 0.96
C LEU A 401 -28.06 -18.73 1.31
N GLU A 402 -28.37 -19.56 0.31
CA GLU A 402 -29.07 -20.84 0.54
C GLU A 402 -28.25 -21.85 1.36
N HIS A 403 -26.94 -21.63 1.47
CA HIS A 403 -26.01 -22.43 2.26
C HIS A 403 -25.62 -21.76 3.59
N VAL A 404 -26.25 -20.65 3.97
CA VAL A 404 -26.10 -20.08 5.32
C VAL A 404 -27.06 -20.83 6.25
N ASP A 405 -26.63 -21.98 6.76
CA ASP A 405 -27.48 -22.92 7.50
C ASP A 405 -26.85 -23.46 8.80
N SER A 406 -25.63 -23.04 9.14
CA SER A 406 -24.94 -23.33 10.40
C SER A 406 -24.50 -22.05 11.13
N PRO A 407 -24.43 -22.08 12.47
CA PRO A 407 -23.79 -21.01 13.23
C PRO A 407 -22.38 -20.68 12.72
N GLU A 408 -22.05 -19.41 12.80
CA GLU A 408 -20.85 -18.75 12.30
C GLU A 408 -20.74 -18.58 10.78
N GLU A 409 -21.75 -18.99 10.01
CA GLU A 409 -21.72 -18.80 8.56
C GLU A 409 -22.13 -17.40 8.10
N TRP A 410 -21.63 -16.99 6.93
CA TRP A 410 -22.04 -15.74 6.28
C TRP A 410 -22.04 -15.84 4.76
N SER A 411 -22.77 -14.94 4.11
CA SER A 411 -22.72 -14.75 2.67
C SER A 411 -22.82 -13.27 2.29
N TYR A 412 -22.32 -12.89 1.12
CA TYR A 412 -22.45 -11.55 0.56
C TYR A 412 -22.94 -11.58 -0.88
N ASP A 413 -24.01 -10.83 -1.16
CA ASP A 413 -24.55 -10.63 -2.50
C ASP A 413 -24.07 -9.28 -3.06
N SER A 414 -23.16 -9.33 -4.03
CA SER A 414 -22.60 -8.12 -4.67
C SER A 414 -23.58 -7.38 -5.59
N THR A 415 -24.72 -7.97 -5.95
CA THR A 415 -25.75 -7.33 -6.76
C THR A 415 -26.66 -6.46 -5.90
N THR A 416 -27.04 -6.97 -4.74
CA THR A 416 -27.91 -6.27 -3.78
C THR A 416 -27.11 -5.50 -2.75
N MET A 417 -25.80 -5.75 -2.61
CA MET A 417 -24.92 -5.22 -1.56
C MET A 417 -25.41 -5.62 -0.15
N GLU A 418 -25.96 -6.82 0.01
CA GLU A 418 -26.42 -7.36 1.30
C GLU A 418 -25.41 -8.36 1.87
N VAL A 419 -25.14 -8.25 3.17
CA VAL A 419 -24.44 -9.28 3.94
C VAL A 419 -25.45 -10.03 4.78
N PHE A 420 -25.35 -11.35 4.81
CA PHE A 420 -26.13 -12.25 5.64
C PHE A 420 -25.20 -12.96 6.60
N LEU A 421 -25.56 -13.02 7.87
CA LEU A 421 -24.76 -13.55 8.96
C LEU A 421 -25.60 -14.45 9.86
N PHE A 422 -25.17 -15.69 10.04
CA PHE A 422 -25.66 -16.60 11.07
C PHE A 422 -24.70 -16.53 12.26
N PRO A 423 -24.94 -15.66 13.25
CA PRO A 423 -24.09 -15.61 14.43
C PRO A 423 -24.27 -16.86 15.29
N ASP A 424 -23.32 -17.10 16.19
CA ASP A 424 -23.44 -18.17 17.19
C ASP A 424 -24.74 -18.12 17.99
N ASP A 425 -25.18 -19.28 18.47
CA ASP A 425 -26.41 -19.45 19.24
C ASP A 425 -26.54 -18.40 20.37
N GLY A 426 -27.56 -17.54 20.25
CA GLY A 426 -27.87 -16.48 21.22
C GLY A 426 -27.09 -15.18 21.08
N GLN A 427 -26.21 -15.05 20.08
CA GLN A 427 -25.56 -13.78 19.75
C GLN A 427 -26.41 -12.96 18.78
N VAL A 428 -26.40 -11.63 18.97
CA VAL A 428 -26.99 -10.67 18.05
C VAL A 428 -25.87 -9.79 17.49
N PRO A 429 -25.87 -9.47 16.18
CA PRO A 429 -24.86 -8.59 15.58
C PRO A 429 -24.84 -7.17 16.15
N ASP A 430 -26.00 -6.63 16.50
CA ASP A 430 -26.13 -5.26 16.97
C ASP A 430 -25.27 -4.98 18.21
N GLY A 431 -24.47 -3.91 18.14
CA GLY A 431 -23.55 -3.49 19.21
C GLY A 431 -22.25 -4.28 19.29
N ARG A 432 -21.99 -5.20 18.36
CA ARG A 432 -20.71 -5.89 18.19
C ARG A 432 -19.87 -5.24 17.08
N GLU A 433 -18.57 -5.48 17.10
CA GLU A 433 -17.71 -5.05 16.01
C GLU A 433 -17.79 -6.06 14.87
N ILE A 434 -18.34 -5.65 13.72
CA ILE A 434 -18.36 -6.48 12.51
C ILE A 434 -17.56 -5.80 11.43
N ARG A 435 -16.59 -6.52 10.87
CA ARG A 435 -15.66 -5.98 9.88
C ARG A 435 -15.60 -6.88 8.66
N GLY A 436 -15.63 -6.27 7.47
CA GLY A 436 -15.44 -6.97 6.20
C GLY A 436 -14.02 -6.73 5.69
N ARG A 437 -13.34 -7.77 5.21
CA ARG A 437 -12.11 -7.62 4.43
C ARG A 437 -12.44 -7.03 3.07
N VAL A 438 -11.84 -5.88 2.80
CA VAL A 438 -12.05 -5.10 1.56
C VAL A 438 -10.73 -4.81 0.84
N PHE A 439 -9.59 -5.03 1.49
CA PHE A 439 -8.27 -4.93 0.88
C PHE A 439 -7.74 -6.32 0.51
N ASP A 440 -7.37 -6.52 -0.76
CA ASP A 440 -6.60 -7.69 -1.18
C ASP A 440 -5.16 -7.62 -0.67
N ARG A 441 -4.55 -6.43 -0.82
CA ARG A 441 -3.21 -6.09 -0.35
C ARG A 441 -3.28 -4.96 0.66
N ILE A 442 -2.54 -5.09 1.76
CA ILE A 442 -2.35 -4.05 2.77
C ILE A 442 -0.96 -3.42 2.71
N LEU A 443 0.00 -4.11 2.08
CA LEU A 443 1.36 -3.62 1.91
C LEU A 443 1.87 -3.93 0.50
N GLN A 444 2.38 -2.92 -0.19
CA GLN A 444 2.96 -3.06 -1.52
C GLN A 444 4.26 -2.27 -1.65
N MET A 445 5.28 -2.90 -2.24
CA MET A 445 6.56 -2.28 -2.63
C MET A 445 6.98 -2.83 -3.99
N GLY A 446 7.66 -2.03 -4.80
CA GLY A 446 8.25 -2.43 -6.08
C GLY A 446 7.52 -2.01 -7.34
N GLU A 447 6.80 -0.90 -7.30
CA GLU A 447 6.12 -0.37 -8.48
C GLU A 447 7.08 0.34 -9.46
N ARG A 448 6.65 0.47 -10.73
CA ARG A 448 7.38 1.16 -11.81
C ARG A 448 8.85 0.73 -12.04
N ASN A 449 9.22 -0.48 -11.60
CA ASN A 449 10.57 -1.07 -11.64
C ASN A 449 11.60 -0.43 -10.67
N ILE A 450 11.13 0.13 -9.56
CA ILE A 450 11.97 0.64 -8.47
C ILE A 450 11.53 -0.09 -7.20
N GLY A 451 12.33 -1.05 -6.72
CA GLY A 451 12.05 -1.79 -5.48
C GLY A 451 12.61 -1.07 -4.26
N ALA A 452 11.83 -0.98 -3.18
CA ALA A 452 12.29 -0.42 -1.91
C ALA A 452 13.55 -1.15 -1.38
N GLU A 453 14.37 -0.43 -0.62
CA GLU A 453 15.64 -0.95 -0.10
C GLU A 453 15.84 -0.58 1.38
N TYR A 454 16.37 -1.51 2.19
CA TYR A 454 16.71 -1.33 3.63
C TYR A 454 15.54 -0.84 4.51
N ILE A 455 14.40 -1.54 4.42
CA ILE A 455 13.21 -1.26 5.23
C ILE A 455 12.97 -2.39 6.25
N THR A 456 12.70 -2.03 7.50
CA THR A 456 12.41 -2.98 8.58
C THR A 456 11.05 -2.75 9.20
N PHE A 457 10.21 -3.79 9.27
CA PHE A 457 9.00 -3.83 10.09
C PHE A 457 9.28 -4.63 11.34
N LYS A 458 8.98 -4.07 12.52
CA LYS A 458 9.23 -4.73 13.80
C LYS A 458 8.00 -4.73 14.69
N GLY A 459 7.54 -5.91 15.11
CA GLY A 459 6.47 -6.04 16.12
C GLY A 459 5.09 -5.61 15.65
N ILE A 460 4.86 -5.56 14.33
CA ILE A 460 3.57 -5.16 13.72
C ILE A 460 2.75 -6.42 13.39
N GLU A 461 1.44 -6.35 13.66
CA GLU A 461 0.49 -7.36 13.21
C GLU A 461 -0.15 -6.97 11.87
N PHE A 462 -0.20 -7.91 10.94
CA PHE A 462 -0.83 -7.82 9.64
C PHE A 462 -2.08 -8.70 9.67
N PHE A 463 -3.26 -8.08 9.60
CA PHE A 463 -4.55 -8.75 9.76
C PHE A 463 -5.38 -8.65 8.49
N ALA A 464 -5.88 -9.77 7.99
CA ALA A 464 -6.83 -9.86 6.88
C ALA A 464 -6.39 -9.14 5.58
N GLY A 465 -5.14 -9.30 5.19
CA GLY A 465 -4.61 -8.74 3.95
C GLY A 465 -3.23 -9.29 3.61
N SER A 466 -2.90 -9.30 2.31
CA SER A 466 -1.62 -9.79 1.82
C SER A 466 -0.59 -8.68 1.65
N PHE A 467 0.68 -9.06 1.54
CA PHE A 467 1.74 -8.15 1.09
C PHE A 467 2.31 -8.56 -0.28
N TYR A 468 2.80 -7.57 -1.03
CA TYR A 468 3.52 -7.79 -2.28
C TYR A 468 4.81 -6.98 -2.33
N LEU A 469 5.95 -7.68 -2.40
CA LEU A 469 7.28 -7.08 -2.54
C LEU A 469 7.86 -7.45 -3.90
N LYS A 470 8.06 -6.47 -4.76
CA LYS A 470 8.61 -6.67 -6.09
C LYS A 470 9.98 -6.00 -6.23
N ASP A 471 10.96 -6.78 -6.70
CA ASP A 471 12.31 -6.30 -6.98
C ASP A 471 12.97 -5.53 -5.81
N THR A 472 12.58 -5.84 -4.56
CA THR A 472 13.04 -5.17 -3.33
C THR A 472 14.34 -5.78 -2.79
N GLU A 473 15.16 -4.98 -2.14
CA GLU A 473 16.43 -5.43 -1.55
C GLU A 473 16.48 -5.15 -0.04
N HIS A 474 16.99 -6.09 0.77
CA HIS A 474 17.19 -5.89 2.22
C HIS A 474 15.93 -5.53 3.03
N ILE A 475 14.79 -6.16 2.73
CA ILE A 475 13.54 -5.98 3.51
C ILE A 475 13.48 -6.96 4.67
N THR A 476 13.20 -6.46 5.88
CA THR A 476 13.13 -7.27 7.10
C THR A 476 11.76 -7.18 7.78
N PHE A 477 11.19 -8.32 8.13
CA PHE A 477 10.09 -8.46 9.08
C PHE A 477 10.60 -9.18 10.32
N GLU A 478 10.52 -8.53 11.48
CA GLU A 478 10.98 -9.05 12.75
C GLU A 478 9.85 -9.01 13.79
N ASP A 479 9.61 -10.12 14.48
CA ASP A 479 8.58 -10.22 15.53
C ASP A 479 7.15 -9.89 15.02
N CYS A 480 6.87 -10.11 13.73
CA CYS A 480 5.58 -9.80 13.10
C CYS A 480 4.60 -11.00 13.09
N ARG A 481 3.30 -10.71 13.04
CA ARG A 481 2.24 -11.73 12.88
C ARG A 481 1.44 -11.46 11.61
N PHE A 482 1.21 -12.48 10.80
CA PHE A 482 0.38 -12.43 9.59
C PHE A 482 -0.81 -13.37 9.76
N SER A 483 -2.01 -12.80 9.84
CA SER A 483 -3.25 -13.55 10.07
C SER A 483 -4.23 -13.30 8.94
N PHE A 484 -4.87 -14.34 8.42
CA PHE A 484 -5.92 -14.22 7.39
C PHE A 484 -5.49 -13.49 6.10
N SER A 485 -4.20 -13.56 5.74
CA SER A 485 -3.65 -12.82 4.59
C SER A 485 -4.35 -13.12 3.25
N SER A 486 -4.90 -14.31 3.07
CA SER A 486 -5.58 -14.72 1.84
C SER A 486 -6.73 -15.69 2.15
N GLU A 487 -7.71 -15.70 1.25
CA GLU A 487 -8.85 -16.61 1.19
C GLU A 487 -9.06 -17.03 -0.27
N LEU A 488 -8.81 -18.31 -0.59
CA LEU A 488 -8.95 -18.88 -1.95
C LEU A 488 -8.23 -18.01 -3.01
N ASP A 489 -8.94 -17.60 -4.06
CA ASP A 489 -8.41 -16.90 -5.23
C ASP A 489 -7.94 -15.45 -4.95
N SER A 490 -7.93 -15.00 -3.70
CA SER A 490 -7.40 -13.68 -3.32
C SER A 490 -5.88 -13.55 -3.50
N GLU A 491 -5.38 -12.33 -3.46
CA GLU A 491 -3.94 -12.04 -3.47
C GLU A 491 -3.20 -12.68 -2.28
N ILE A 492 -1.96 -13.09 -2.54
CA ILE A 492 -1.13 -13.87 -1.61
C ILE A 492 0.04 -13.06 -1.07
N ASN A 493 0.58 -13.47 0.08
CA ASN A 493 1.87 -12.96 0.56
C ASN A 493 2.97 -13.34 -0.43
N MET A 494 3.53 -12.36 -1.14
CA MET A 494 4.44 -12.62 -2.23
C MET A 494 5.65 -11.70 -2.24
N VAL A 495 6.82 -12.31 -2.46
CA VAL A 495 8.09 -11.66 -2.80
C VAL A 495 8.47 -12.12 -4.21
N SER A 496 8.69 -11.18 -5.12
CA SER A 496 9.01 -11.46 -6.52
C SER A 496 10.16 -10.60 -7.01
N GLY A 497 11.32 -11.20 -7.23
CA GLY A 497 12.53 -10.45 -7.59
C GLY A 497 13.31 -9.96 -6.36
N GLY A 498 14.42 -9.28 -6.61
CA GLY A 498 15.25 -8.67 -5.56
C GLY A 498 16.13 -9.66 -4.78
N SER A 499 16.54 -9.28 -3.57
CA SER A 499 17.40 -10.11 -2.72
C SER A 499 17.30 -9.78 -1.23
N HIS A 500 17.81 -10.66 -0.37
CA HIS A 500 17.99 -10.41 1.07
C HIS A 500 16.70 -10.09 1.84
N VAL A 501 15.56 -10.69 1.48
CA VAL A 501 14.35 -10.62 2.32
C VAL A 501 14.53 -11.47 3.58
N VAL A 502 14.19 -10.92 4.74
CA VAL A 502 14.32 -11.58 6.04
C VAL A 502 12.96 -11.64 6.73
N PHE A 503 12.55 -12.84 7.16
CA PHE A 503 11.48 -13.07 8.11
C PHE A 503 12.09 -13.71 9.36
N ARG A 504 12.04 -13.00 10.49
CA ARG A 504 12.59 -13.47 11.77
C ARG A 504 11.55 -13.40 12.87
N ASN A 505 11.38 -14.49 13.61
CA ASN A 505 10.43 -14.59 14.72
C ASN A 505 8.97 -14.30 14.30
N CYS A 506 8.61 -14.57 13.05
CA CYS A 506 7.28 -14.26 12.54
C CYS A 506 6.29 -15.42 12.73
N VAL A 507 5.00 -15.08 12.89
CA VAL A 507 3.89 -16.03 12.91
C VAL A 507 3.04 -15.87 11.65
N PHE A 508 2.65 -16.99 11.04
CA PHE A 508 1.71 -17.03 9.91
C PHE A 508 0.58 -18.01 10.22
N GLU A 509 -0.66 -17.50 10.32
CA GLU A 509 -1.79 -18.27 10.82
C GLU A 509 -3.10 -18.01 10.07
N TYR A 510 -3.93 -19.04 9.99
CA TYR A 510 -5.30 -18.97 9.46
C TYR A 510 -5.38 -18.41 8.03
N ILE A 511 -4.39 -18.74 7.19
CA ILE A 511 -4.34 -18.35 5.79
C ILE A 511 -4.89 -19.51 4.95
N ASN A 512 -5.97 -19.29 4.20
CA ASN A 512 -6.68 -20.33 3.47
C ASN A 512 -6.62 -20.16 1.94
N GLY A 513 -6.56 -21.29 1.24
CA GLY A 513 -6.77 -21.37 -0.21
C GLY A 513 -5.73 -20.66 -1.08
N ALA A 514 -4.56 -20.36 -0.53
CA ALA A 514 -3.45 -19.74 -1.24
C ALA A 514 -2.10 -20.06 -0.57
N ASN A 515 -0.98 -19.76 -1.24
CA ASN A 515 0.34 -19.86 -0.62
C ASN A 515 0.43 -18.95 0.61
N VAL A 516 0.72 -19.54 1.77
CA VAL A 516 0.97 -18.78 3.01
C VAL A 516 2.03 -17.69 2.81
N ILE A 517 3.09 -18.04 2.08
CA ILE A 517 4.09 -17.11 1.55
C ILE A 517 4.76 -17.72 0.32
N ARG A 518 4.88 -16.92 -0.74
CA ARG A 518 5.61 -17.27 -1.98
C ARG A 518 6.79 -16.32 -2.18
N ILE A 519 8.00 -16.86 -2.13
CA ILE A 519 9.24 -16.14 -2.46
C ILE A 519 9.74 -16.67 -3.80
N THR A 520 9.81 -15.82 -4.82
CA THR A 520 10.24 -16.21 -6.15
C THR A 520 11.26 -15.24 -6.72
N ARG A 521 12.30 -15.76 -7.37
CA ARG A 521 13.38 -14.95 -7.96
C ARG A 521 14.02 -13.96 -6.96
N CYS A 522 14.06 -14.32 -5.69
CA CYS A 522 14.62 -13.50 -4.61
C CYS A 522 15.73 -14.29 -3.93
N ASP A 523 16.97 -13.88 -4.21
CA ASP A 523 18.16 -14.57 -3.72
C ASP A 523 18.45 -14.22 -2.26
N ASP A 524 19.18 -15.09 -1.56
CA ASP A 524 19.65 -14.87 -0.19
C ASP A 524 18.54 -14.62 0.85
N ALA A 525 17.32 -15.10 0.58
CA ALA A 525 16.19 -15.02 1.50
C ALA A 525 16.45 -15.79 2.82
N LEU A 526 16.10 -15.21 3.96
CA LEU A 526 16.20 -15.85 5.29
C LEU A 526 14.82 -15.99 5.92
N ILE A 527 14.43 -17.23 6.23
CA ILE A 527 13.28 -17.52 7.10
C ILE A 527 13.82 -18.18 8.37
N GLU A 528 13.79 -17.46 9.48
CA GLU A 528 14.41 -17.85 10.74
C GLU A 528 13.44 -17.77 11.90
N ASN A 529 13.29 -18.87 12.64
CA ASN A 529 12.45 -18.94 13.84
C ASN A 529 10.98 -18.55 13.58
N CYS A 530 10.45 -18.89 12.40
CA CYS A 530 9.05 -18.61 12.05
C CYS A 530 8.13 -19.79 12.35
N TYR A 531 6.89 -19.46 12.73
CA TYR A 531 5.85 -20.42 13.07
C TYR A 531 4.66 -20.32 12.11
N PHE A 532 4.40 -21.40 11.38
CA PHE A 532 3.30 -21.53 10.42
C PHE A 532 2.29 -22.53 10.97
N HIS A 533 1.06 -22.10 11.25
CA HIS A 533 0.05 -23.01 11.81
C HIS A 533 -1.37 -22.74 11.36
N HIS A 534 -2.19 -23.80 11.35
CA HIS A 534 -3.63 -23.70 11.04
C HIS A 534 -3.91 -23.06 9.66
N ASN A 535 -2.99 -23.25 8.72
CA ASN A 535 -3.05 -22.74 7.35
C ASN A 535 -3.60 -23.82 6.40
N GLY A 536 -4.35 -23.41 5.40
CA GLY A 536 -5.01 -24.28 4.43
C GLY A 536 -6.14 -25.07 5.09
N TRP A 537 -7.35 -24.89 4.57
CA TRP A 537 -8.58 -25.58 4.99
C TRP A 537 -9.21 -26.37 3.85
N THR A 538 -8.77 -26.13 2.62
CA THR A 538 -9.14 -26.89 1.43
C THR A 538 -8.06 -27.91 1.09
N SER A 539 -8.47 -29.11 0.69
CA SER A 539 -7.54 -30.14 0.22
C SER A 539 -7.24 -29.96 -1.27
N GLY A 540 -6.05 -30.35 -1.73
CA GLY A 540 -5.78 -30.34 -3.17
C GLY A 540 -4.96 -29.17 -3.72
N THR A 541 -4.47 -28.24 -2.90
CA THR A 541 -4.07 -26.89 -3.39
C THR A 541 -2.62 -26.77 -3.90
N TRP A 542 -1.71 -27.55 -3.31
CA TRP A 542 -0.27 -27.64 -3.61
C TRP A 542 0.50 -26.39 -3.17
N GLU A 543 -0.02 -25.71 -2.17
CA GLU A 543 0.47 -24.43 -1.66
C GLU A 543 1.59 -24.61 -0.62
N TYR A 544 2.80 -24.85 -1.09
CA TYR A 544 3.97 -24.89 -0.21
C TYR A 544 4.28 -23.51 0.37
N ILE A 545 4.87 -23.48 1.55
CA ILE A 545 5.75 -22.36 1.94
C ILE A 545 6.96 -22.45 1.02
N ASN A 546 7.04 -21.59 0.02
CA ASN A 546 7.98 -21.79 -1.08
C ASN A 546 8.97 -20.65 -1.29
N ASN A 547 10.21 -21.05 -1.53
CA ASN A 547 11.23 -20.26 -2.19
C ASN A 547 11.58 -20.95 -3.51
N ASP A 548 11.09 -20.43 -4.64
CA ASP A 548 11.34 -21.01 -5.97
C ASP A 548 12.13 -20.04 -6.87
N ARG A 549 12.81 -20.59 -7.89
CA ARG A 549 13.63 -19.81 -8.85
C ARG A 549 14.63 -18.85 -8.18
N SER A 550 15.07 -19.20 -6.98
CA SER A 550 15.93 -18.39 -6.12
C SER A 550 17.14 -19.20 -5.70
N TYR A 551 18.22 -18.51 -5.33
CA TYR A 551 19.47 -19.09 -4.89
C TYR A 551 19.74 -18.78 -3.41
N ASP A 552 20.46 -19.70 -2.76
CA ASP A 552 21.13 -19.48 -1.47
C ASP A 552 20.21 -19.14 -0.28
N ALA A 553 18.89 -19.33 -0.42
CA ALA A 553 17.94 -19.15 0.66
C ALA A 553 18.25 -20.05 1.88
N THR A 554 17.99 -19.53 3.08
CA THR A 554 18.14 -20.27 4.34
C THR A 554 16.82 -20.33 5.09
N PHE A 555 16.37 -21.56 5.37
CA PHE A 555 15.22 -21.86 6.22
C PHE A 555 15.76 -22.53 7.48
N ARG A 556 15.59 -21.89 8.64
CA ARG A 556 16.08 -22.44 9.91
C ARG A 556 15.17 -22.19 11.09
N TYR A 557 15.08 -23.17 11.98
CA TYR A 557 14.20 -23.12 13.16
C TYR A 557 12.72 -22.88 12.79
N VAL A 558 12.32 -23.32 11.59
CA VAL A 558 10.96 -23.14 11.09
C VAL A 558 10.06 -24.27 11.59
N THR A 559 8.91 -23.92 12.15
CA THR A 559 7.87 -24.88 12.53
C THR A 559 6.66 -24.73 11.61
N VAL A 560 6.21 -25.84 11.01
CA VAL A 560 4.97 -25.92 10.24
C VAL A 560 4.08 -26.97 10.88
N GLU A 561 2.88 -26.59 11.29
CA GLU A 561 1.95 -27.57 11.86
C GLU A 561 0.46 -27.33 11.61
N ASN A 562 -0.31 -28.42 11.72
CA ASN A 562 -1.77 -28.42 11.65
C ASN A 562 -2.29 -27.68 10.40
N ALA A 563 -1.94 -28.18 9.22
CA ALA A 563 -2.25 -27.52 7.96
C ALA A 563 -2.85 -28.49 6.94
N MET A 564 -3.83 -28.03 6.15
CA MET A 564 -4.32 -28.73 4.94
C MET A 564 -3.50 -28.26 3.73
N ALA A 565 -2.19 -28.32 3.85
CA ALA A 565 -1.25 -27.90 2.82
C ALA A 565 0.00 -28.79 2.87
N PRO A 566 0.82 -28.83 1.81
CA PRO A 566 2.15 -29.40 1.92
C PRO A 566 3.06 -28.51 2.79
N GLY A 567 4.26 -29.00 3.12
CA GLY A 567 5.17 -28.24 3.97
C GLY A 567 6.01 -27.23 3.18
N ILE A 568 7.33 -27.43 3.16
CA ILE A 568 8.30 -26.45 2.65
C ILE A 568 8.86 -26.87 1.29
N PHE A 569 8.98 -25.91 0.37
CA PHE A 569 9.73 -26.04 -0.89
C PHE A 569 10.84 -24.98 -0.94
N VAL A 570 12.11 -25.36 -1.14
CA VAL A 570 13.23 -24.39 -1.08
C VAL A 570 14.09 -24.43 -2.34
N GLY A 571 14.61 -23.27 -2.74
CA GLY A 571 15.33 -23.04 -4.00
C GLY A 571 16.70 -23.72 -4.12
N MET A 572 17.49 -23.32 -5.11
CA MET A 572 18.78 -23.93 -5.43
C MET A 572 19.88 -23.45 -4.45
N ARG A 573 20.91 -24.29 -4.19
CA ARG A 573 22.01 -24.01 -3.24
C ARG A 573 21.55 -23.68 -1.80
N SER A 574 20.29 -23.93 -1.47
CA SER A 574 19.70 -23.49 -0.22
C SER A 574 20.07 -24.38 0.97
N LEU A 575 19.93 -23.82 2.17
CA LEU A 575 20.07 -24.51 3.44
C LEU A 575 18.70 -24.64 4.12
N THR A 576 18.30 -25.85 4.46
CA THR A 576 17.14 -26.12 5.31
C THR A 576 17.60 -26.88 6.54
N GLU A 577 17.46 -26.29 7.73
CA GLU A 577 17.93 -26.92 8.96
C GLU A 577 17.11 -26.62 10.22
N TYR A 578 17.10 -27.56 11.17
CA TYR A 578 16.37 -27.39 12.44
C TYR A 578 14.87 -27.10 12.27
N CYS A 579 14.26 -27.57 11.16
CA CYS A 579 12.84 -27.39 10.91
C CYS A 579 12.01 -28.56 11.48
N LEU A 580 10.85 -28.23 12.05
CA LEU A 580 9.84 -29.19 12.49
C LEU A 580 8.60 -29.05 11.60
N ILE A 581 8.26 -30.10 10.87
CA ILE A 581 7.06 -30.15 10.03
C ILE A 581 6.20 -31.28 10.57
N ARG A 582 4.99 -30.97 11.05
CA ARG A 582 4.14 -32.00 11.64
C ARG A 582 2.67 -31.80 11.37
N ASN A 583 1.90 -32.89 11.47
CA ASN A 583 0.45 -32.85 11.37
C ASN A 583 -0.05 -32.16 10.09
N LEU A 584 0.43 -32.61 8.92
CA LEU A 584 -0.09 -32.15 7.63
C LEU A 584 -1.22 -33.08 7.18
N TYR A 585 -2.38 -32.49 6.88
CA TYR A 585 -3.61 -33.21 6.60
C TYR A 585 -3.85 -33.48 5.12
N ASP A 586 -3.21 -32.73 4.22
CA ASP A 586 -3.49 -32.74 2.78
C ASP A 586 -3.20 -34.11 2.12
N LYS A 587 -3.93 -34.41 1.03
CA LYS A 587 -3.85 -35.65 0.24
C LYS A 587 -3.38 -35.35 -1.20
N LEU A 588 -2.09 -35.04 -1.33
CA LEU A 588 -1.38 -34.75 -2.59
C LEU A 588 -0.38 -35.83 -3.02
N ASP A 589 0.05 -35.74 -4.28
CA ASP A 589 1.42 -36.11 -4.66
C ASP A 589 2.44 -35.00 -4.30
N GLY A 590 2.84 -34.95 -3.04
CA GLY A 590 3.83 -34.00 -2.53
C GLY A 590 4.46 -34.42 -1.21
N ALA A 591 5.01 -33.47 -0.45
CA ALA A 591 5.82 -33.78 0.73
C ALA A 591 5.79 -32.72 1.83
N GLY A 592 6.19 -33.12 3.04
CA GLY A 592 6.53 -32.19 4.11
C GLY A 592 7.73 -31.32 3.73
N LEU A 593 8.76 -31.89 3.11
CA LEU A 593 9.86 -31.12 2.53
C LEU A 593 10.12 -31.55 1.10
N GLN A 594 10.06 -30.61 0.16
CA GLN A 594 10.18 -30.89 -1.27
C GLN A 594 11.30 -30.10 -1.94
N ARG A 595 11.96 -30.76 -2.90
CA ARG A 595 12.85 -30.13 -3.89
C ARG A 595 12.58 -30.73 -5.27
N ASN A 596 12.54 -29.88 -6.30
CA ASN A 596 12.59 -30.32 -7.69
C ASN A 596 14.03 -30.55 -8.17
N ASN A 597 14.23 -30.83 -9.48
CA ASN A 597 15.56 -31.04 -10.05
C ASN A 597 16.53 -29.88 -9.73
N ALA A 598 16.15 -28.65 -10.10
CA ALA A 598 16.98 -27.47 -9.91
C ALA A 598 17.23 -27.20 -8.41
N ALA A 599 16.17 -27.24 -7.59
CA ALA A 599 16.22 -27.01 -6.16
C ALA A 599 17.07 -28.05 -5.38
N THR A 600 17.36 -29.20 -5.97
CA THR A 600 18.22 -30.21 -5.36
C THR A 600 19.71 -29.87 -5.51
N TYR A 601 20.08 -29.14 -6.55
CA TYR A 601 21.48 -28.89 -6.90
C TYR A 601 22.22 -28.10 -5.81
N LEU A 602 23.25 -28.73 -5.24
CA LEU A 602 24.12 -28.21 -4.17
C LEU A 602 23.38 -27.77 -2.89
N SER A 603 22.10 -28.09 -2.75
CA SER A 603 21.31 -27.75 -1.57
C SER A 603 21.56 -28.72 -0.42
N THR A 604 21.41 -28.24 0.81
CA THR A 604 21.57 -29.03 2.04
C THR A 604 20.29 -29.06 2.87
N THR A 605 19.82 -30.26 3.21
CA THR A 605 18.77 -30.48 4.20
C THR A 605 19.35 -31.25 5.40
N ARG A 606 19.28 -30.68 6.61
CA ARG A 606 19.87 -31.33 7.79
C ARG A 606 19.15 -31.02 9.10
N TYR A 607 19.17 -31.93 10.06
CA TYR A 607 18.59 -31.70 11.38
C TYR A 607 17.10 -31.32 11.32
N CYS A 608 16.32 -31.96 10.44
CA CYS A 608 14.89 -31.69 10.30
C CYS A 608 14.05 -32.88 10.78
N TRP A 609 12.84 -32.60 11.24
CA TRP A 609 11.86 -33.59 11.68
C TRP A 609 10.57 -33.42 10.89
N ILE A 610 10.17 -34.47 10.16
CA ILE A 610 8.91 -34.52 9.42
C ILE A 610 8.06 -35.63 10.03
N ILE A 611 7.02 -35.26 10.75
CA ILE A 611 6.29 -36.16 11.65
C ILE A 611 4.79 -36.13 11.34
N ASN A 612 4.20 -37.30 11.11
CA ASN A 612 2.74 -37.46 11.04
C ASN A 612 2.11 -36.71 9.85
N CYS A 613 2.63 -36.96 8.65
CA CYS A 613 2.07 -36.52 7.38
C CYS A 613 1.62 -37.75 6.55
N PRO A 614 0.59 -38.51 6.99
CA PRO A 614 0.34 -39.88 6.55
C PRO A 614 -0.08 -40.02 5.09
N ALA A 615 -0.53 -38.96 4.45
CA ALA A 615 -0.96 -38.97 3.05
C ALA A 615 0.10 -38.47 2.05
N ILE A 616 1.21 -37.90 2.53
CA ILE A 616 2.26 -37.28 1.70
C ILE A 616 3.65 -37.79 2.09
N ASN A 617 4.64 -37.54 1.24
CA ASN A 617 6.02 -37.98 1.50
C ASN A 617 6.62 -37.16 2.67
N GLY A 618 7.54 -37.74 3.44
CA GLY A 618 8.27 -36.98 4.45
C GLY A 618 9.22 -35.99 3.78
N VAL A 619 10.24 -36.50 3.10
CA VAL A 619 11.15 -35.70 2.26
C VAL A 619 11.16 -36.22 0.84
N ARG A 620 11.08 -35.31 -0.14
CA ARG A 620 10.97 -35.65 -1.55
C ARG A 620 11.90 -34.81 -2.42
N PHE A 621 12.81 -35.46 -3.15
CA PHE A 621 13.46 -34.92 -4.35
C PHE A 621 12.74 -35.51 -5.55
N ASP A 622 12.01 -34.68 -6.30
CA ASP A 622 11.11 -35.16 -7.33
C ASP A 622 11.10 -34.28 -8.57
N SER A 623 11.41 -34.91 -9.71
CA SER A 623 11.32 -34.37 -11.07
C SER A 623 11.65 -35.49 -12.07
N SER A 624 11.39 -35.25 -13.36
CA SER A 624 11.92 -36.04 -14.48
C SER A 624 12.48 -35.08 -15.54
N PRO A 625 13.82 -34.98 -15.73
CA PRO A 625 14.87 -35.75 -15.05
C PRO A 625 14.98 -35.41 -13.56
N GLY A 626 15.50 -36.35 -12.77
CA GLY A 626 15.77 -36.19 -11.33
C GLY A 626 16.89 -35.18 -11.04
N GLY A 627 16.97 -34.71 -9.79
CA GLY A 627 17.99 -33.75 -9.36
C GLY A 627 19.38 -34.35 -9.26
N THR A 628 20.40 -33.53 -8.97
CA THR A 628 21.76 -34.04 -8.72
C THR A 628 22.43 -33.29 -7.56
N TYR A 629 23.43 -33.90 -6.94
CA TYR A 629 24.33 -33.25 -5.96
C TYR A 629 23.68 -32.66 -4.69
N GLY A 630 22.43 -32.99 -4.39
CA GLY A 630 21.81 -32.68 -3.09
C GLY A 630 22.49 -33.38 -1.92
N LYS A 631 22.54 -32.70 -0.77
CA LYS A 631 23.07 -33.22 0.50
C LYS A 631 21.95 -33.32 1.53
N ILE A 632 21.74 -34.50 2.10
CA ILE A 632 20.75 -34.72 3.15
C ILE A 632 21.34 -35.55 4.29
N HIS A 633 21.23 -35.05 5.53
CA HIS A 633 21.70 -35.79 6.70
C HIS A 633 21.08 -35.43 8.04
N HIS A 634 21.01 -36.39 8.96
CA HIS A 634 20.41 -36.20 10.28
C HIS A 634 18.95 -35.72 10.17
N VAL A 635 18.18 -36.36 9.28
CA VAL A 635 16.76 -36.06 9.07
C VAL A 635 15.92 -37.23 9.56
N VAL A 636 14.85 -36.90 10.27
CA VAL A 636 13.91 -37.86 10.85
C VAL A 636 12.58 -37.71 10.12
N SER A 637 12.07 -38.82 9.59
CA SER A 637 10.79 -38.92 8.88
C SER A 637 9.95 -40.02 9.52
N VAL A 638 8.85 -39.66 10.17
CA VAL A 638 8.05 -40.58 10.99
C VAL A 638 6.58 -40.46 10.65
N ARG A 639 5.85 -41.59 10.50
CA ARG A 639 4.40 -41.60 10.24
C ARG A 639 3.97 -40.83 8.99
N ASN A 640 4.78 -40.94 7.94
CA ASN A 640 4.50 -40.33 6.65
C ASN A 640 4.00 -41.37 5.65
N ARG A 641 3.46 -40.96 4.49
CA ARG A 641 3.17 -41.93 3.41
C ARG A 641 4.45 -42.65 2.97
N ARG A 642 5.52 -41.88 2.81
CA ARG A 642 6.87 -42.41 2.56
C ARG A 642 7.87 -41.71 3.45
N GLY A 643 8.87 -42.44 3.94
CA GLY A 643 9.99 -41.86 4.67
C GLY A 643 10.74 -40.83 3.82
N PHE A 644 11.36 -41.31 2.74
CA PHE A 644 12.10 -40.49 1.78
C PHE A 644 11.76 -40.92 0.35
N ARG A 645 11.81 -39.98 -0.60
CA ARG A 645 11.74 -40.24 -2.05
C ARG A 645 12.80 -39.38 -2.73
N LEU A 646 14.02 -39.92 -2.88
CA LEU A 646 15.15 -39.15 -3.38
C LEU A 646 15.48 -39.50 -4.84
N LYS A 647 14.79 -38.89 -5.82
CA LYS A 647 15.08 -39.11 -7.24
C LYS A 647 16.30 -38.32 -7.70
N GLY A 648 17.19 -38.99 -8.44
CA GLY A 648 18.36 -38.36 -9.05
C GLY A 648 19.65 -39.11 -8.76
N ASP A 649 20.77 -38.48 -9.09
CA ASP A 649 22.11 -39.06 -9.00
C ASP A 649 23.07 -38.19 -8.16
N HIS A 650 24.15 -38.79 -7.69
CA HIS A 650 25.24 -38.10 -6.97
C HIS A 650 24.84 -37.37 -5.68
N HIS A 651 23.74 -37.77 -5.04
CA HIS A 651 23.35 -37.26 -3.73
C HIS A 651 24.29 -37.75 -2.63
N LYS A 652 24.50 -36.92 -1.60
CA LYS A 652 25.16 -37.31 -0.35
C LYS A 652 24.10 -37.54 0.72
N VAL A 653 23.86 -38.81 1.04
CA VAL A 653 22.78 -39.26 1.93
C VAL A 653 23.36 -40.02 3.11
N TYR A 654 23.22 -39.53 4.34
CA TYR A 654 23.73 -40.23 5.54
C TYR A 654 22.96 -39.85 6.81
N HIS A 655 22.84 -40.77 7.77
CA HIS A 655 22.11 -40.58 9.04
C HIS A 655 20.64 -40.16 8.84
N LEU A 656 19.92 -40.88 7.98
CA LEU A 656 18.48 -40.71 7.82
C LEU A 656 17.73 -41.74 8.65
N THR A 657 16.65 -41.31 9.30
CA THR A 657 15.75 -42.21 10.05
C THR A 657 14.36 -42.13 9.43
N ALA A 658 13.90 -43.24 8.84
CA ALA A 658 12.50 -43.45 8.44
C ALA A 658 11.86 -44.47 9.40
N TYR A 659 10.73 -44.12 10.00
CA TYR A 659 10.02 -45.02 10.91
C TYR A 659 8.50 -44.89 10.75
N ASP A 660 7.78 -46.01 10.94
CA ASP A 660 6.31 -46.05 10.96
C ASP A 660 5.64 -45.39 9.73
N SER A 661 6.30 -45.40 8.56
CA SER A 661 5.75 -44.88 7.31
C SER A 661 5.11 -46.01 6.49
N GLN A 662 4.14 -45.70 5.61
CA GLN A 662 3.51 -46.73 4.78
C GLN A 662 4.53 -47.42 3.87
N THR A 663 5.49 -46.66 3.33
CA THR A 663 6.72 -47.20 2.79
C THR A 663 7.93 -46.56 3.48
N ASN A 664 8.89 -47.40 3.90
CA ASN A 664 10.12 -46.98 4.57
C ASN A 664 11.29 -46.85 3.58
N ASP A 665 10.99 -46.62 2.30
CA ASP A 665 11.99 -46.48 1.25
C ASP A 665 12.88 -45.24 1.51
N ILE A 666 14.15 -45.37 1.10
CA ILE A 666 15.07 -44.25 0.90
C ILE A 666 15.26 -44.04 -0.60
#